data_AF-A0A1A1Z5S7-F1
#
_entry.id   AF-A0A1A1Z5S7-F1
#
_cell.length_a   1.000
_cell.length_b   1.000
_cell.length_c   1.000
_cell.angle_alpha   90.00
_cell.angle_beta   90.00
_cell.angle_gamma   90.00
#
_symmetry.space_group_name_H-M   'P 1'
#
loop_
_entity.id
_entity.type
_entity.pdbx_description
1 polymer ?
#
loop_
_entity_poly.entity_id
_entity_poly.type
_entity_poly.pdbx_seq_one_letter_code
_entity_poly.pdbx_strand_id
1 'polypeptide(L)'
;MSRSSRVNASIPVLGILLILTATLRLINLTRSPARIDDEGTYMAQAYAVAKWGELAHYTYWYDHPPAGWLQLALWTAISGPDFGGNAVAAGRCLMAVVAVITAALLWTLARRLEMSRWATAAAVGIFALSPLAISLSRTVYLDNLATAWVLGALVLLCSSRYRLSAMFSAATCFGIAVLTKETMLLLLPTFAWLVWTRAAPVTRRYALAVFAAVFGVVVSTYLLMAVLRGELVPGPGHVSLWDGIKFQLWERAPGGALDDPGSLKRHTVDEWLKLDPALPFLAVPITLAGLFVKRLRPFAVGLVILIATILRPGYLPVPFIVSVLPLTALVAAGTGEVVLRHLRRPAAARSIMLRRLRIPALAVGTLVVSIAVSLWLPTYHGLLDSDEDASMRRAQHWIEENVPKADRLIIDGAFWMDLVRNGRDRRNVVWAYKVDTDKQVQGWAPHGWADYDWVVSTASLRANVPPTGVLVEAIAHSHPAVTFGLGGTRVEVLRVDNGKPSSKPPSPAAPAFGGQLAARLAGGTDPEVLAALQSRMVDQRVLATLAVIAATQPVRVEKLSSIQGEDDTGTPIRDVTLGGPRDRLQGVAAFLERQVGPFTVQSVASNTDELQIRFPLRANDIGLGANPPSLHGGPAALRVADLRRSRQAEQLNLVRIDGTAAGSLATSEDANPSDYRSMPAGTYVVVTSRPDGGDPVICQVITLRPGVSYTLAMFSAAESGRLAAQLAPDDPAERSPDSPVRMLHAASATGSVYLALVAPGMLEPMTLVNQAGYGLITGYAGVPAGQYEAVVSANGREWREPVEFRSGEPTSLLLTDGPDGPVLRTLRDVPEAPAALDPPTLMMPATESVPGKTAAKPPAGEGSNEKRIVVVLCAVTIMVAAALMARARPTRRPAGGGQVVRRARPADNNVRQPRTPVRAPVPPRWPRRPNDVARRAATGARRHGGAMVRGAQALDETVRLRMDVPNTAPLPRASVKPSGRRGST
;
A
#
# COMPACT_ATOMS: atom_id res chain seq x y z
N MET A 1 -15.71 47.08 41.71
CA MET A 1 -15.86 46.40 40.40
C MET A 1 -14.49 46.28 39.74
N SER A 2 -14.22 45.19 39.02
CA SER A 2 -12.86 44.76 38.66
C SER A 2 -12.36 45.26 37.30
N ARG A 3 -11.04 45.46 37.18
CA ARG A 3 -10.35 45.66 35.89
C ARG A 3 -10.19 44.31 35.17
N SER A 4 -11.25 43.82 34.52
CA SER A 4 -11.12 42.70 33.58
C SER A 4 -10.16 43.07 32.43
N SER A 5 -9.33 42.11 32.01
CA SER A 5 -8.23 42.37 31.10
C SER A 5 -8.72 42.62 29.67
N ARG A 6 -8.53 43.84 29.15
CA ARG A 6 -8.73 44.12 27.71
C ARG A 6 -7.74 43.28 26.90
N VAL A 7 -8.21 42.18 26.32
CA VAL A 7 -7.42 41.30 25.45
C VAL A 7 -6.84 42.13 24.31
N ASN A 8 -5.54 42.01 24.08
CA ASN A 8 -4.87 42.74 23.00
C ASN A 8 -5.44 42.25 21.66
N ALA A 9 -6.19 43.08 20.94
CA ALA A 9 -7.03 42.75 19.78
C ALA A 9 -6.34 42.01 18.60
N SER A 10 -5.01 41.84 18.64
CA SER A 10 -4.29 40.91 17.76
C SER A 10 -4.49 39.42 18.11
N ILE A 11 -4.86 39.09 19.34
CA ILE A 11 -5.00 37.70 19.81
C ILE A 11 -6.28 37.04 19.28
N PRO A 12 -7.48 37.66 19.37
CA PRO A 12 -8.71 37.03 18.86
C PRO A 12 -8.66 36.84 17.33
N VAL A 13 -8.17 37.85 16.59
CA VAL A 13 -8.03 37.78 15.12
C VAL A 13 -7.12 36.63 14.70
N LEU A 14 -6.00 36.42 15.39
CA LEU A 14 -5.16 35.26 15.12
C LEU A 14 -5.82 33.95 15.53
N GLY A 15 -6.50 33.89 16.68
CA GLY A 15 -7.26 32.70 17.09
C GLY A 15 -8.26 32.25 16.03
N ILE A 16 -9.05 33.19 15.50
CA ILE A 16 -9.99 32.97 14.39
C ILE A 16 -9.25 32.45 13.15
N LEU A 17 -8.12 33.05 12.76
CA LEU A 17 -7.35 32.62 11.59
C LEU A 17 -6.68 31.25 11.76
N LEU A 18 -6.26 30.88 12.97
CA LEU A 18 -5.71 29.54 13.27
C LEU A 18 -6.82 28.48 13.26
N ILE A 19 -8.01 28.79 13.80
CA ILE A 19 -9.19 27.93 13.70
C ILE A 19 -9.57 27.74 12.22
N LEU A 20 -9.70 28.83 11.45
CA LEU A 20 -10.00 28.79 10.02
C LEU A 20 -8.97 27.98 9.23
N THR A 21 -7.68 28.13 9.53
CA THR A 21 -6.61 27.33 8.93
C THR A 21 -6.81 25.84 9.24
N ALA A 22 -7.05 25.48 10.50
CA ALA A 22 -7.25 24.10 10.93
C ALA A 22 -8.50 23.49 10.27
N THR A 23 -9.66 24.14 10.41
CA THR A 23 -10.94 23.68 9.87
C THR A 23 -10.87 23.41 8.36
N LEU A 24 -10.25 24.30 7.57
CA LEU A 24 -10.16 24.12 6.12
C LEU A 24 -9.21 23.00 5.68
N ARG A 25 -8.20 22.62 6.49
CA ARG A 25 -7.41 21.40 6.22
C ARG A 25 -8.14 20.15 6.68
N LEU A 26 -8.81 20.21 7.84
CA LEU A 26 -9.39 19.04 8.50
C LEU A 26 -10.75 18.60 7.93
N ILE A 27 -11.53 19.50 7.30
CA ILE A 27 -12.70 19.10 6.52
C ILE A 27 -12.24 18.24 5.34
N ASN A 28 -12.93 17.11 5.14
CA ASN A 28 -12.77 16.18 4.02
C ASN A 28 -11.40 15.47 3.91
N LEU A 29 -10.57 15.53 4.95
CA LEU A 29 -9.16 15.09 4.96
C LEU A 29 -8.91 13.65 4.46
N THR A 30 -9.86 12.76 4.74
CA THR A 30 -9.88 11.32 4.48
C THR A 30 -10.43 10.95 3.08
N ARG A 31 -11.01 11.93 2.36
CA ARG A 31 -11.74 11.74 1.10
C ARG A 31 -11.21 12.59 -0.06
N SER A 32 -10.68 13.78 0.22
CA SER A 32 -10.00 14.66 -0.76
C SER A 32 -8.70 15.26 -0.17
N PRO A 33 -7.62 15.40 -0.97
CA PRO A 33 -7.45 14.78 -2.27
C PRO A 33 -7.36 13.25 -2.15
N ALA A 34 -7.37 12.51 -3.26
CA ALA A 34 -6.96 11.10 -3.27
C ALA A 34 -5.59 10.90 -2.59
N ARG A 35 -5.35 9.73 -1.99
CA ARG A 35 -4.02 9.33 -1.50
C ARG A 35 -3.08 9.15 -2.68
N ILE A 36 -1.80 9.47 -2.48
CA ILE A 36 -0.76 9.39 -3.52
C ILE A 36 0.50 8.67 -3.02
N ASP A 37 1.24 8.11 -3.97
CA ASP A 37 2.50 7.37 -3.79
C ASP A 37 3.51 8.06 -2.85
N ASP A 38 3.69 9.39 -2.98
CA ASP A 38 4.59 10.20 -2.12
C ASP A 38 4.15 10.17 -0.64
N GLU A 39 2.84 10.21 -0.36
CA GLU A 39 2.32 10.17 1.02
C GLU A 39 2.52 8.79 1.64
N GLY A 40 2.15 7.73 0.91
CA GLY A 40 2.42 6.35 1.32
C GLY A 40 3.91 6.09 1.53
N THR A 41 4.75 6.72 0.70
CA THR A 41 6.20 6.61 0.76
C THR A 41 6.77 7.09 2.10
N TYR A 42 6.50 8.34 2.48
CA TYR A 42 7.06 8.86 3.74
C TYR A 42 6.43 8.20 4.98
N MET A 43 5.18 7.72 4.89
CA MET A 43 4.55 6.97 5.98
C MET A 43 5.16 5.56 6.14
N ALA A 44 5.44 4.86 5.05
CA ALA A 44 6.11 3.56 5.08
C ALA A 44 7.58 3.65 5.54
N GLN A 45 8.29 4.73 5.19
CA GLN A 45 9.62 5.01 5.73
C GLN A 45 9.56 5.31 7.24
N ALA A 46 8.57 6.08 7.70
CA ALA A 46 8.33 6.32 9.11
C ALA A 46 8.00 5.04 9.90
N TYR A 47 7.21 4.14 9.30
CA TYR A 47 6.88 2.84 9.87
C TYR A 47 8.10 1.92 10.00
N ALA A 48 8.98 1.88 8.99
CA ALA A 48 10.23 1.11 9.03
C ALA A 48 11.12 1.55 10.21
N VAL A 49 11.27 2.86 10.41
CA VAL A 49 12.00 3.42 11.57
C VAL A 49 11.34 2.98 12.88
N ALA A 50 10.02 3.13 12.99
CA ALA A 50 9.29 2.87 14.23
C ALA A 50 9.11 1.38 14.58
N LYS A 51 9.27 0.47 13.61
CA LYS A 51 9.06 -0.99 13.81
C LYS A 51 10.33 -1.83 13.70
N TRP A 52 11.28 -1.44 12.85
CA TRP A 52 12.47 -2.24 12.53
C TRP A 52 13.78 -1.49 12.80
N GLY A 53 13.74 -0.18 13.05
CA GLY A 53 14.93 0.66 13.20
C GLY A 53 15.64 0.96 11.87
N GLU A 54 15.05 0.54 10.74
CA GLU A 54 15.57 0.74 9.39
C GLU A 54 15.13 2.13 8.86
N LEU A 55 16.01 2.85 8.14
CA LEU A 55 15.67 4.17 7.58
C LEU A 55 14.62 4.12 6.46
N ALA A 56 14.44 2.96 5.82
CA ALA A 56 13.40 2.66 4.85
C ALA A 56 13.07 1.15 4.94
N HIS A 57 11.94 0.74 4.38
CA HIS A 57 11.47 -0.66 4.35
C HIS A 57 12.06 -1.48 3.18
N TYR A 58 12.80 -0.82 2.29
CA TYR A 58 13.71 -1.41 1.29
C TYR A 58 15.11 -0.77 1.44
N THR A 59 15.97 -0.89 0.44
CA THR A 59 17.26 -0.17 0.38
C THR A 59 17.06 1.35 0.47
N TYR A 60 17.47 1.93 1.61
CA TYR A 60 17.63 3.39 1.73
C TYR A 60 18.80 3.84 0.87
N TRP A 61 18.57 4.79 -0.05
CA TRP A 61 19.47 5.09 -1.18
C TRP A 61 19.82 6.58 -1.34
N TYR A 62 19.69 7.36 -0.26
CA TYR A 62 20.04 8.80 -0.21
C TYR A 62 19.24 9.71 -1.16
N ASP A 63 18.04 9.28 -1.56
CA ASP A 63 17.05 10.08 -2.28
C ASP A 63 16.69 11.38 -1.56
N HIS A 64 16.36 11.28 -0.27
CA HIS A 64 16.06 12.40 0.62
C HIS A 64 16.75 12.24 1.98
N PRO A 65 17.12 13.33 2.68
CA PRO A 65 17.63 13.23 4.05
C PRO A 65 16.51 12.84 5.04
N PRO A 66 16.79 11.98 6.04
CA PRO A 66 15.73 11.26 6.76
C PRO A 66 14.92 12.07 7.78
N ALA A 67 15.29 13.32 8.11
CA ALA A 67 14.66 14.02 9.23
C ALA A 67 13.16 14.30 8.99
N GLY A 68 12.69 14.28 7.74
CA GLY A 68 11.27 14.36 7.39
C GLY A 68 10.45 13.20 7.94
N TRP A 69 10.77 11.95 7.59
CA TRP A 69 10.03 10.80 8.09
C TRP A 69 10.40 10.41 9.53
N LEU A 70 11.55 10.84 10.06
CA LEU A 70 11.79 10.77 11.51
C LEU A 70 10.77 11.60 12.32
N GLN A 71 10.28 12.72 11.79
CA GLN A 71 9.19 13.50 12.41
C GLN A 71 7.83 12.78 12.29
N LEU A 72 7.57 12.09 11.17
CA LEU A 72 6.36 11.25 10.99
C LEU A 72 6.39 9.99 11.88
N ALA A 73 7.58 9.39 12.09
CA ALA A 73 7.77 8.25 12.99
C ALA A 73 7.52 8.65 14.45
N LEU A 74 8.05 9.80 14.88
CA LEU A 74 7.75 10.36 16.21
C LEU A 74 6.26 10.67 16.39
N TRP A 75 5.60 11.22 15.37
CA TRP A 75 4.16 11.46 15.40
C TRP A 75 3.35 10.16 15.53
N THR A 76 3.57 9.19 14.65
CA THR A 76 2.83 7.91 14.66
C THR A 76 3.13 7.03 15.87
N ALA A 77 4.30 7.16 16.49
CA ALA A 77 4.61 6.54 17.77
C ALA A 77 3.79 7.14 18.94
N ILE A 78 3.26 8.36 18.80
CA ILE A 78 2.44 9.05 19.81
C ILE A 78 0.94 8.96 19.48
N SER A 79 0.54 9.15 18.22
CA SER A 79 -0.86 9.12 17.77
C SER A 79 -1.41 7.72 17.50
N GLY A 80 -0.51 6.75 17.27
CA GLY A 80 -0.82 5.50 16.60
C GLY A 80 -0.86 5.64 15.07
N PRO A 81 -0.59 4.56 14.32
CA PRO A 81 -0.63 4.55 12.85
C PRO A 81 -2.06 4.55 12.26
N ASP A 82 -3.08 4.19 13.05
CA ASP A 82 -4.50 4.20 12.64
C ASP A 82 -5.19 5.56 12.84
N PHE A 83 -4.45 6.60 13.19
CA PHE A 83 -5.03 7.87 13.62
C PHE A 83 -5.77 8.56 12.46
N GLY A 84 -7.11 8.59 12.50
CA GLY A 84 -7.92 9.07 11.37
C GLY A 84 -8.27 8.00 10.34
N GLY A 85 -8.09 6.71 10.66
CA GLY A 85 -8.64 5.57 9.91
C GLY A 85 -7.62 4.77 9.10
N ASN A 86 -6.55 5.39 8.59
CA ASN A 86 -5.48 4.72 7.85
C ASN A 86 -4.13 5.42 8.00
N ALA A 87 -3.05 4.78 7.54
CA ALA A 87 -1.68 5.29 7.65
C ALA A 87 -1.49 6.70 7.08
N VAL A 88 -2.04 6.98 5.89
CA VAL A 88 -1.89 8.30 5.25
C VAL A 88 -2.71 9.35 6.00
N ALA A 89 -3.92 9.03 6.45
CA ALA A 89 -4.74 9.92 7.27
C ALA A 89 -4.01 10.35 8.56
N ALA A 90 -3.27 9.44 9.19
CA ALA A 90 -2.45 9.76 10.37
C ALA A 90 -1.38 10.81 10.04
N GLY A 91 -0.67 10.67 8.90
CA GLY A 91 0.26 11.68 8.41
C GLY A 91 -0.44 13.01 8.07
N ARG A 92 -1.60 12.96 7.41
CA ARG A 92 -2.38 14.16 7.03
C ARG A 92 -2.87 14.95 8.26
N CYS A 93 -3.20 14.28 9.36
CA CYS A 93 -3.49 14.94 10.64
C CYS A 93 -2.30 15.74 11.19
N LEU A 94 -1.06 15.24 11.06
CA LEU A 94 0.14 16.02 11.41
C LEU A 94 0.27 17.24 10.49
N MET A 95 0.03 17.09 9.19
CA MET A 95 0.13 18.20 8.22
C MET A 95 -0.83 19.34 8.55
N ALA A 96 -2.06 19.03 8.98
CA ALA A 96 -2.98 20.05 9.48
C ALA A 96 -2.43 20.82 10.71
N VAL A 97 -1.77 20.14 11.66
CA VAL A 97 -1.08 20.79 12.80
C VAL A 97 0.08 21.67 12.30
N VAL A 98 0.88 21.16 11.36
CA VAL A 98 2.02 21.86 10.75
C VAL A 98 1.56 23.09 9.96
N ALA A 99 0.40 23.05 9.29
CA ALA A 99 -0.21 24.20 8.62
C ALA A 99 -0.64 25.30 9.61
N VAL A 100 -1.20 24.93 10.77
CA VAL A 100 -1.56 25.87 11.84
C VAL A 100 -0.31 26.48 12.49
N ILE A 101 0.74 25.68 12.71
CA ILE A 101 2.05 26.18 13.17
C ILE A 101 2.64 27.15 12.13
N THR A 102 2.59 26.80 10.84
CA THR A 102 3.02 27.64 9.71
C THR A 102 2.28 28.97 9.69
N ALA A 103 0.95 28.98 9.88
CA ALA A 103 0.15 30.19 9.99
C ALA A 103 0.53 31.05 11.21
N ALA A 104 0.78 30.45 12.38
CA ALA A 104 1.22 31.16 13.59
C ALA A 104 2.63 31.76 13.45
N LEU A 105 3.53 31.06 12.77
CA LEU A 105 4.88 31.54 12.45
C LEU A 105 4.84 32.65 11.40
N LEU A 106 4.02 32.51 10.34
CA LEU A 106 3.78 33.52 9.32
C LEU A 106 3.23 34.83 9.92
N TRP A 107 2.23 34.74 10.81
CA TRP A 107 1.77 35.88 11.60
C TRP A 107 2.91 36.51 12.39
N THR A 108 3.68 35.69 13.11
CA THR A 108 4.78 36.17 13.97
C THR A 108 5.90 36.83 13.17
N LEU A 109 6.20 36.34 11.96
CA LEU A 109 7.14 36.93 11.02
C LEU A 109 6.64 38.28 10.52
N ALA A 110 5.39 38.36 10.04
CA ALA A 110 4.76 39.61 9.64
C ALA A 110 4.69 40.64 10.79
N ARG A 111 4.49 40.20 12.05
CA ARG A 111 4.64 41.08 13.23
C ARG A 111 6.07 41.60 13.42
N ARG A 112 7.10 40.77 13.17
CA ARG A 112 8.54 41.12 13.25
C ARG A 112 9.03 41.95 12.06
N LEU A 113 8.29 42.00 10.96
CA LEU A 113 8.49 42.91 9.81
C LEU A 113 7.68 44.23 9.92
N GLU A 114 7.17 44.54 11.11
CA GLU A 114 6.47 45.79 11.44
C GLU A 114 5.24 46.08 10.55
N MET A 115 4.61 45.02 10.04
CA MET A 115 3.36 45.13 9.31
C MET A 115 2.23 45.60 10.25
N SER A 116 1.19 46.24 9.73
CA SER A 116 -0.02 46.54 10.52
C SER A 116 -0.83 45.27 10.80
N ARG A 117 -1.79 45.35 11.75
CA ARG A 117 -2.63 44.20 12.14
C ARG A 117 -3.38 43.59 10.95
N TRP A 118 -4.01 44.42 10.11
CA TRP A 118 -4.75 43.93 8.94
C TRP A 118 -3.82 43.30 7.91
N ALA A 119 -2.61 43.83 7.70
CA ALA A 119 -1.65 43.23 6.77
C ALA A 119 -1.07 41.90 7.31
N THR A 120 -0.96 41.76 8.63
CA THR A 120 -0.62 40.46 9.26
C THR A 120 -1.75 39.45 9.05
N ALA A 121 -3.01 39.89 9.21
CA ALA A 121 -4.19 39.07 8.98
C ALA A 121 -4.36 38.69 7.49
N ALA A 122 -4.03 39.58 6.56
CA ALA A 122 -4.08 39.30 5.13
C ALA A 122 -3.02 38.27 4.71
N ALA A 123 -1.78 38.35 5.22
CA ALA A 123 -0.75 37.35 4.93
C ALA A 123 -1.19 35.94 5.37
N VAL A 124 -1.75 35.81 6.57
CA VAL A 124 -2.27 34.52 7.05
C VAL A 124 -3.55 34.12 6.32
N GLY A 125 -4.44 35.08 6.02
CA GLY A 125 -5.69 34.83 5.30
C GLY A 125 -5.47 34.27 3.90
N ILE A 126 -4.50 34.80 3.14
CA ILE A 126 -4.12 34.28 1.82
C ILE A 126 -3.63 32.81 1.93
N PHE A 127 -2.78 32.50 2.91
CA PHE A 127 -2.32 31.12 3.15
C PHE A 127 -3.44 30.20 3.68
N ALA A 128 -4.36 30.72 4.48
CA ALA A 128 -5.48 29.96 5.03
C ALA A 128 -6.53 29.63 3.95
N LEU A 129 -6.77 30.54 3.00
CA LEU A 129 -7.89 30.51 2.04
C LEU A 129 -7.51 30.17 0.59
N SER A 130 -6.23 30.10 0.22
CA SER A 130 -5.83 29.60 -1.10
C SER A 130 -6.16 28.09 -1.20
N PRO A 131 -6.94 27.62 -2.20
CA PRO A 131 -7.28 26.21 -2.33
C PRO A 131 -6.06 25.33 -2.57
N LEU A 132 -5.08 25.82 -3.34
CA LEU A 132 -3.77 25.20 -3.52
C LEU A 132 -3.01 25.08 -2.19
N ALA A 133 -3.03 26.12 -1.34
CA ALA A 133 -2.45 26.06 -0.01
C ALA A 133 -3.21 25.09 0.91
N ILE A 134 -4.54 25.02 0.83
CA ILE A 134 -5.36 24.07 1.61
C ILE A 134 -5.01 22.63 1.23
N SER A 135 -5.03 22.31 -0.06
CA SER A 135 -4.72 20.98 -0.59
C SER A 135 -3.30 20.55 -0.24
N LEU A 136 -2.28 21.29 -0.68
CA LEU A 136 -0.89 20.88 -0.49
C LEU A 136 -0.44 20.88 0.98
N SER A 137 -1.04 21.70 1.87
CA SER A 137 -0.72 21.68 3.31
C SER A 137 -1.59 20.76 4.17
N ARG A 138 -2.47 19.94 3.55
CA ARG A 138 -3.06 18.75 4.20
C ARG A 138 -2.44 17.43 3.72
N THR A 139 -1.88 17.37 2.51
CA THR A 139 -1.10 16.23 1.97
C THR A 139 0.21 15.99 2.73
N VAL A 140 0.61 14.73 2.91
CA VAL A 140 1.85 14.29 3.60
C VAL A 140 3.13 14.57 2.79
N TYR A 141 3.42 15.85 2.54
CA TYR A 141 4.68 16.28 1.94
C TYR A 141 5.70 16.75 2.98
N LEU A 142 6.95 16.33 2.84
CA LEU A 142 8.06 16.79 3.69
C LEU A 142 8.28 18.31 3.59
N ASP A 143 7.98 18.92 2.45
CA ASP A 143 8.05 20.37 2.22
C ASP A 143 7.16 21.17 3.18
N ASN A 144 6.07 20.61 3.72
CA ASN A 144 5.25 21.25 4.75
C ASN A 144 6.01 21.38 6.08
N LEU A 145 6.61 20.27 6.54
CA LEU A 145 7.47 20.24 7.73
C LEU A 145 8.67 21.17 7.54
N ALA A 146 9.33 21.10 6.39
CA ALA A 146 10.49 21.91 6.07
C ALA A 146 10.16 23.41 6.04
N THR A 147 9.01 23.79 5.48
CA THR A 147 8.52 25.17 5.43
C THR A 147 8.21 25.73 6.83
N ALA A 148 7.66 24.92 7.74
CA ALA A 148 7.49 25.32 9.13
C ALA A 148 8.84 25.61 9.82
N TRP A 149 9.87 24.78 9.58
CA TRP A 149 11.23 25.02 10.07
C TRP A 149 11.88 26.27 9.46
N VAL A 150 11.70 26.53 8.16
CA VAL A 150 12.12 27.77 7.48
C VAL A 150 11.47 29.00 8.12
N LEU A 151 10.14 29.01 8.30
CA LEU A 151 9.46 30.13 8.95
C LEU A 151 9.90 30.28 10.42
N GLY A 152 10.16 29.18 11.13
CA GLY A 152 10.73 29.18 12.48
C GLY A 152 12.09 29.89 12.52
N ALA A 153 12.99 29.53 11.61
CA ALA A 153 14.30 30.16 11.46
C ALA A 153 14.19 31.66 11.09
N LEU A 154 13.33 32.03 10.13
CA LEU A 154 13.09 33.43 9.74
C LEU A 154 12.49 34.26 10.88
N VAL A 155 11.56 33.69 11.65
CA VAL A 155 11.00 34.28 12.87
C VAL A 155 12.11 34.56 13.87
N LEU A 156 12.92 33.55 14.21
CA LEU A 156 14.02 33.66 15.18
C LEU A 156 15.06 34.71 14.75
N LEU A 157 15.49 34.67 13.48
CA LEU A 157 16.45 35.61 12.90
C LEU A 157 15.93 37.06 12.88
N CYS A 158 14.62 37.26 12.62
CA CYS A 158 13.99 38.58 12.68
C CYS A 158 13.60 39.03 14.12
N SER A 159 14.18 38.43 15.17
CA SER A 159 13.92 38.82 16.56
C SER A 159 14.45 40.22 16.88
N SER A 160 13.59 41.09 17.42
CA SER A 160 13.91 42.47 17.82
C SER A 160 14.93 42.61 18.97
N ARG A 161 15.45 41.49 19.49
CA ARG A 161 16.43 41.44 20.58
C ARG A 161 17.83 40.98 20.15
N TYR A 162 18.04 40.65 18.87
CA TYR A 162 19.34 40.36 18.24
C TYR A 162 20.31 39.52 19.11
N ARG A 163 19.79 38.46 19.74
CA ARG A 163 20.56 37.60 20.67
C ARG A 163 21.35 36.55 19.90
N LEU A 164 22.56 36.24 20.36
CA LEU A 164 23.36 35.15 19.78
C LEU A 164 22.64 33.79 19.84
N SER A 165 21.87 33.53 20.91
CA SER A 165 21.03 32.33 21.00
C SER A 165 19.91 32.28 19.96
N ALA A 166 19.37 33.43 19.52
CA ALA A 166 18.40 33.47 18.43
C ALA A 166 19.07 33.23 17.07
N MET A 167 20.34 33.62 16.90
CA MET A 167 21.14 33.28 15.72
C MET A 167 21.46 31.78 15.66
N PHE A 168 21.91 31.21 16.79
CA PHE A 168 22.13 29.77 16.95
C PHE A 168 20.87 28.98 16.60
N SER A 169 19.74 29.25 17.27
CA SER A 169 18.50 28.52 17.01
C SER A 169 17.96 28.74 15.59
N ALA A 170 18.18 29.90 14.97
CA ALA A 170 17.81 30.11 13.56
C ALA A 170 18.64 29.25 12.61
N ALA A 171 19.96 29.13 12.86
CA ALA A 171 20.83 28.24 12.10
C ALA A 171 20.45 26.76 12.31
N THR A 172 20.14 26.34 13.53
CA THR A 172 19.65 24.99 13.84
C THR A 172 18.33 24.70 13.12
N CYS A 173 17.33 25.58 13.22
CA CYS A 173 16.05 25.42 12.53
C CYS A 173 16.22 25.35 11.00
N PHE A 174 17.09 26.17 10.41
CA PHE A 174 17.33 26.11 8.96
C PHE A 174 18.10 24.85 8.54
N GLY A 175 19.04 24.37 9.36
CA GLY A 175 19.69 23.08 9.14
C GLY A 175 18.69 21.92 9.20
N ILE A 176 17.78 21.90 10.17
CA ILE A 176 16.70 20.91 10.26
C ILE A 176 15.76 21.00 9.05
N ALA A 177 15.47 22.21 8.53
CA ALA A 177 14.68 22.37 7.31
C ALA A 177 15.34 21.70 6.10
N VAL A 178 16.66 21.90 5.90
CA VAL A 178 17.44 21.26 4.83
C VAL A 178 17.54 19.75 5.01
N LEU A 179 17.61 19.25 6.24
CA LEU A 179 17.53 17.82 6.57
C LEU A 179 16.10 17.24 6.49
N THR A 180 15.08 18.08 6.35
CA THR A 180 13.68 17.68 6.14
C THR A 180 13.34 17.63 4.66
N LYS A 181 13.83 18.60 3.87
CA LYS A 181 13.85 18.56 2.40
C LYS A 181 15.03 19.40 1.90
N GLU A 182 15.91 18.80 1.11
CA GLU A 182 17.15 19.40 0.60
C GLU A 182 16.92 20.67 -0.25
N THR A 183 15.76 20.78 -0.91
CA THR A 183 15.34 21.95 -1.68
C THR A 183 15.35 23.26 -0.87
N MET A 184 15.20 23.21 0.46
CA MET A 184 15.27 24.39 1.33
C MET A 184 16.65 25.08 1.29
N LEU A 185 17.71 24.39 0.85
CA LEU A 185 19.05 24.95 0.71
C LEU A 185 19.08 26.15 -0.27
N LEU A 186 18.14 26.21 -1.22
CA LEU A 186 17.95 27.34 -2.14
C LEU A 186 17.68 28.68 -1.43
N LEU A 187 17.18 28.65 -0.18
CA LEU A 187 16.95 29.85 0.63
C LEU A 187 18.19 30.32 1.42
N LEU A 188 19.32 29.59 1.38
CA LEU A 188 20.56 29.97 2.06
C LEU A 188 21.03 31.41 1.72
N PRO A 189 20.95 31.93 0.47
CA PRO A 189 21.27 33.32 0.17
C PRO A 189 20.37 34.34 0.90
N THR A 190 19.07 34.05 1.04
CA THR A 190 18.13 34.88 1.81
C THR A 190 18.48 34.87 3.30
N PHE A 191 18.83 33.71 3.86
CA PHE A 191 19.30 33.62 5.24
C PHE A 191 20.61 34.39 5.44
N ALA A 192 21.63 34.17 4.61
CA ALA A 192 22.90 34.88 4.68
C ALA A 192 22.72 36.42 4.58
N TRP A 193 21.86 36.89 3.68
CA TRP A 193 21.55 38.32 3.54
C TRP A 193 20.81 38.87 4.76
N LEU A 194 19.86 38.12 5.34
CA LEU A 194 19.19 38.51 6.58
C LEU A 194 20.17 38.54 7.77
N VAL A 195 21.05 37.56 7.92
CA VAL A 195 22.10 37.56 8.95
C VAL A 195 22.99 38.80 8.82
N TRP A 196 23.45 39.09 7.60
CA TRP A 196 24.32 40.24 7.32
C TRP A 196 23.66 41.62 7.53
N THR A 197 22.34 41.73 7.29
CA THR A 197 21.59 43.00 7.42
C THR A 197 20.90 43.20 8.76
N ARG A 198 20.67 42.13 9.54
CA ARG A 198 20.05 42.18 10.88
C ARG A 198 21.08 42.23 12.01
N ALA A 199 22.28 41.68 11.81
CA ALA A 199 23.36 41.82 12.78
C ALA A 199 23.92 43.25 12.80
N ALA A 200 24.44 43.70 13.95
CA ALA A 200 25.08 45.01 14.04
C ALA A 200 26.36 45.06 13.18
N PRO A 201 26.74 46.23 12.59
CA PRO A 201 27.87 46.31 11.66
C PRO A 201 29.21 45.80 12.20
N VAL A 202 29.41 45.88 13.52
CA VAL A 202 30.58 45.38 14.25
C VAL A 202 30.54 43.86 14.39
N THR A 203 29.38 43.26 14.67
CA THR A 203 29.25 41.83 14.97
C THR A 203 28.84 40.97 13.78
N ARG A 204 28.43 41.55 12.63
CA ARG A 204 27.94 40.81 11.45
C ARG A 204 28.86 39.69 10.94
N ARG A 205 30.19 39.87 10.99
CA ARG A 205 31.16 38.83 10.60
C ARG A 205 31.11 37.64 11.56
N TYR A 206 31.12 37.90 12.87
CA TYR A 206 30.99 36.88 13.91
C TYR A 206 29.61 36.19 13.88
N ALA A 207 28.53 36.96 13.68
CA ALA A 207 27.18 36.42 13.56
C ALA A 207 27.02 35.50 12.34
N LEU A 208 27.62 35.86 11.19
CA LEU A 208 27.66 35.02 9.99
C LEU A 208 28.51 33.76 10.21
N ALA A 209 29.67 33.87 10.86
CA ALA A 209 30.50 32.72 11.20
C ALA A 209 29.78 31.73 12.16
N VAL A 210 29.10 32.23 13.19
CA VAL A 210 28.30 31.40 14.10
C VAL A 210 27.11 30.76 13.38
N PHE A 211 26.41 31.50 12.50
CA PHE A 211 25.32 30.93 11.70
C PHE A 211 25.84 29.81 10.79
N ALA A 212 26.92 30.07 10.04
CA ALA A 212 27.51 29.11 9.11
C ALA A 212 28.06 27.86 9.84
N ALA A 213 28.72 28.02 10.99
CA ALA A 213 29.23 26.91 11.78
C ALA A 213 28.11 26.03 12.36
N VAL A 214 27.06 26.64 12.94
CA VAL A 214 25.93 25.88 13.51
C VAL A 214 25.10 25.20 12.42
N PHE A 215 24.83 25.90 11.31
CA PHE A 215 24.16 25.33 10.14
C PHE A 215 24.97 24.17 9.54
N GLY A 216 26.28 24.38 9.34
CA GLY A 216 27.21 23.38 8.83
C GLY A 216 27.29 22.14 9.71
N VAL A 217 27.41 22.29 11.04
CA VAL A 217 27.39 21.16 11.98
C VAL A 217 26.08 20.38 11.88
N VAL A 218 24.92 21.05 11.85
CA VAL A 218 23.62 20.36 11.71
C VAL A 218 23.54 19.62 10.38
N VAL A 219 23.78 20.27 9.23
CA VAL A 219 23.69 19.60 7.92
C VAL A 219 24.74 18.48 7.77
N SER A 220 25.91 18.62 8.41
CA SER A 220 26.97 17.60 8.39
C SER A 220 26.59 16.30 9.08
N THR A 221 25.52 16.23 9.88
CA THR A 221 25.06 14.94 10.44
C THR A 221 24.66 13.96 9.35
N TYR A 222 24.18 14.43 8.19
CA TYR A 222 23.84 13.59 7.04
C TYR A 222 25.09 13.05 6.33
N LEU A 223 26.10 13.90 6.13
CA LEU A 223 27.42 13.50 5.64
C LEU A 223 28.09 12.50 6.59
N LEU A 224 28.03 12.75 7.90
CA LEU A 224 28.55 11.87 8.93
C LEU A 224 27.83 10.51 8.94
N MET A 225 26.51 10.48 8.74
CA MET A 225 25.75 9.24 8.63
C MET A 225 26.23 8.39 7.44
N ALA A 226 26.46 9.00 6.27
CA ALA A 226 27.00 8.31 5.11
C ALA A 226 28.43 7.79 5.36
N VAL A 227 29.30 8.60 5.98
CA VAL A 227 30.66 8.19 6.38
C VAL A 227 30.63 7.00 7.36
N LEU A 228 29.78 7.04 8.38
CA LEU A 228 29.67 5.98 9.40
C LEU A 228 29.11 4.66 8.84
N ARG A 229 28.36 4.71 7.72
CA ARG A 229 27.90 3.52 6.99
C ARG A 229 28.88 3.02 5.92
N GLY A 230 29.95 3.78 5.61
CA GLY A 230 30.82 3.52 4.46
C GLY A 230 30.24 3.97 3.11
N GLU A 231 29.05 4.59 3.12
CA GLU A 231 28.23 4.90 1.95
C GLU A 231 28.40 6.36 1.48
N LEU A 232 29.55 7.00 1.76
CA LEU A 232 29.82 8.37 1.26
C LEU A 232 30.07 8.38 -0.26
N VAL A 233 30.76 7.37 -0.78
CA VAL A 233 31.20 7.24 -2.17
C VAL A 233 30.74 5.90 -2.77
N PRO A 234 30.66 5.76 -4.10
CA PRO A 234 30.13 4.55 -4.74
C PRO A 234 31.05 3.33 -4.50
N GLY A 235 30.47 2.14 -4.35
CA GLY A 235 31.23 0.90 -4.18
C GLY A 235 30.40 -0.38 -4.33
N PRO A 236 31.04 -1.56 -4.40
CA PRO A 236 30.35 -2.82 -4.65
C PRO A 236 29.43 -3.24 -3.50
N GLY A 237 28.18 -3.60 -3.82
CA GLY A 237 27.23 -4.16 -2.85
C GLY A 237 26.51 -3.14 -1.95
N HIS A 238 26.76 -1.84 -2.10
CA HIS A 238 26.07 -0.78 -1.36
C HIS A 238 25.67 0.41 -2.26
N VAL A 239 24.86 1.30 -1.70
CA VAL A 239 24.50 2.61 -2.29
C VAL A 239 25.51 3.69 -1.86
N SER A 240 25.42 4.90 -2.40
CA SER A 240 26.13 6.04 -1.82
C SER A 240 25.37 7.37 -1.85
N LEU A 241 25.72 8.25 -0.92
CA LEU A 241 25.28 9.65 -0.89
C LEU A 241 25.77 10.42 -2.12
N TRP A 242 26.95 10.09 -2.67
CA TRP A 242 27.40 10.68 -3.93
C TRP A 242 26.48 10.31 -5.08
N ASP A 243 26.06 9.04 -5.19
CA ASP A 243 25.11 8.61 -6.23
C ASP A 243 23.73 9.24 -6.05
N GLY A 244 23.23 9.37 -4.81
CA GLY A 244 21.98 10.09 -4.52
C GLY A 244 22.04 11.57 -4.94
N ILE A 245 23.14 12.27 -4.64
CA ILE A 245 23.38 13.65 -5.10
C ILE A 245 23.49 13.70 -6.63
N LYS A 246 24.20 12.75 -7.24
CA LYS A 246 24.42 12.68 -8.68
C LYS A 246 23.11 12.48 -9.44
N PHE A 247 22.26 11.58 -8.93
CA PHE A 247 20.91 11.35 -9.42
C PHE A 247 20.06 12.63 -9.36
N GLN A 248 19.93 13.24 -8.18
CA GLN A 248 19.07 14.42 -8.00
C GLN A 248 19.51 15.66 -8.82
N LEU A 249 20.79 15.78 -9.18
CA LEU A 249 21.33 16.94 -9.89
C LEU A 249 21.55 16.76 -11.40
N TRP A 250 21.81 15.53 -11.88
CA TRP A 250 22.17 15.28 -13.29
C TRP A 250 21.46 14.09 -13.96
N GLU A 251 21.18 12.99 -13.25
CA GLU A 251 20.68 11.75 -13.90
C GLU A 251 19.16 11.57 -13.81
N ARG A 252 18.48 12.26 -12.90
CA ARG A 252 17.03 12.23 -12.77
C ARG A 252 16.37 12.75 -14.05
N ALA A 253 15.49 11.93 -14.64
CA ALA A 253 14.84 12.21 -15.92
C ALA A 253 14.24 13.63 -15.97
N PRO A 254 14.55 14.44 -17.01
CA PRO A 254 14.11 15.82 -17.09
C PRO A 254 12.59 15.86 -17.32
N GLY A 255 11.86 16.59 -16.48
CA GLY A 255 10.41 16.73 -16.58
C GLY A 255 9.90 17.53 -17.79
N GLY A 256 10.74 17.80 -18.80
CA GLY A 256 10.45 18.66 -19.96
C GLY A 256 10.50 20.16 -19.66
N ALA A 257 9.86 20.95 -20.53
CA ALA A 257 9.86 22.41 -20.53
C ALA A 257 8.44 22.98 -20.40
N LEU A 258 8.28 24.20 -19.88
CA LEU A 258 6.95 24.78 -19.53
C LEU A 258 6.09 25.19 -20.74
N ASP A 259 6.72 25.25 -21.89
CA ASP A 259 6.19 25.53 -23.23
C ASP A 259 5.79 24.25 -23.99
N ASP A 260 6.22 23.06 -23.55
CA ASP A 260 5.78 21.76 -24.05
C ASP A 260 4.50 21.30 -23.32
N PRO A 261 3.34 21.21 -24.01
CA PRO A 261 2.07 20.76 -23.43
C PRO A 261 2.09 19.30 -22.94
N GLY A 262 2.95 18.45 -23.48
CA GLY A 262 3.07 17.04 -23.11
C GLY A 262 3.92 16.78 -21.87
N SER A 263 4.62 17.81 -21.35
CA SER A 263 5.62 17.61 -20.31
C SER A 263 5.05 17.41 -18.91
N LEU A 264 5.68 16.52 -18.12
CA LEU A 264 5.35 16.32 -16.70
C LEU A 264 5.46 17.62 -15.88
N LYS A 265 6.41 18.48 -16.24
CA LYS A 265 6.60 19.80 -15.63
C LYS A 265 5.45 20.74 -15.95
N ARG A 266 4.96 20.75 -17.19
CA ARG A 266 3.77 21.52 -17.57
C ARG A 266 2.54 21.02 -16.83
N HIS A 267 2.29 19.71 -16.85
CA HIS A 267 1.19 19.08 -16.10
C HIS A 267 1.22 19.46 -14.61
N THR A 268 2.40 19.46 -13.98
CA THR A 268 2.57 19.87 -12.57
C THR A 268 2.13 21.32 -12.33
N VAL A 269 2.46 22.24 -13.23
CA VAL A 269 2.03 23.65 -13.12
C VAL A 269 0.55 23.82 -13.42
N ASP A 270 -0.01 23.07 -14.38
CA ASP A 270 -1.44 23.10 -14.66
C ASP A 270 -2.27 22.53 -13.49
N GLU A 271 -1.80 21.50 -12.76
CA GLU A 271 -2.44 21.06 -11.51
C GLU A 271 -2.43 22.16 -10.43
N TRP A 272 -1.32 22.90 -10.28
CA TRP A 272 -1.28 24.04 -9.36
C TRP A 272 -2.29 25.13 -9.76
N LEU A 273 -2.44 25.40 -11.07
CA LEU A 273 -3.36 26.41 -11.61
C LEU A 273 -4.83 25.95 -11.60
N LYS A 274 -5.12 24.65 -11.72
CA LYS A 274 -6.47 24.08 -11.49
C LYS A 274 -6.94 24.31 -10.06
N LEU A 275 -6.03 24.16 -9.08
CA LEU A 275 -6.33 24.39 -7.67
C LEU A 275 -6.44 25.89 -7.35
N ASP A 276 -5.43 26.68 -7.69
CA ASP A 276 -5.42 28.13 -7.47
C ASP A 276 -4.79 28.82 -8.69
N PRO A 277 -5.58 29.38 -9.62
CA PRO A 277 -5.02 30.12 -10.75
C PRO A 277 -4.47 31.48 -10.33
N ALA A 278 -5.00 32.08 -9.26
CA ALA A 278 -4.70 33.46 -8.90
C ALA A 278 -3.32 33.60 -8.25
N LEU A 279 -3.00 32.79 -7.25
CA LEU A 279 -1.78 32.96 -6.44
C LEU A 279 -0.48 32.68 -7.25
N PRO A 280 -0.36 31.63 -8.07
CA PRO A 280 0.82 31.39 -8.91
C PRO A 280 1.03 32.48 -9.97
N PHE A 281 0.00 32.90 -10.71
CA PHE A 281 0.14 33.99 -11.69
C PHE A 281 0.51 35.32 -11.02
N LEU A 282 -0.06 35.62 -9.84
CA LEU A 282 0.28 36.84 -9.10
C LEU A 282 1.65 36.77 -8.40
N ALA A 283 2.25 35.59 -8.21
CA ALA A 283 3.51 35.44 -7.47
C ALA A 283 4.66 36.23 -8.10
N VAL A 284 4.74 36.30 -9.44
CA VAL A 284 5.77 37.07 -10.17
C VAL A 284 5.62 38.59 -9.93
N PRO A 285 4.50 39.26 -10.25
CA PRO A 285 4.35 40.69 -9.99
C PRO A 285 4.37 41.05 -8.49
N ILE A 286 3.88 40.18 -7.59
CA ILE A 286 4.02 40.35 -6.13
C ILE A 286 5.50 40.38 -5.73
N THR A 287 6.30 39.46 -6.26
CA THR A 287 7.74 39.34 -5.98
C THR A 287 8.50 40.57 -6.49
N LEU A 288 8.24 40.99 -7.73
CA LEU A 288 8.85 42.19 -8.32
C LEU A 288 8.49 43.45 -7.51
N ALA A 289 7.22 43.63 -7.13
CA ALA A 289 6.80 44.71 -6.23
C ALA A 289 7.50 44.64 -4.86
N GLY A 290 7.77 43.44 -4.36
CA GLY A 290 8.51 43.18 -3.12
C GLY A 290 9.94 43.73 -3.12
N LEU A 291 10.63 43.70 -4.27
CA LEU A 291 12.00 44.22 -4.42
C LEU A 291 12.09 45.74 -4.20
N PHE A 292 11.03 46.50 -4.49
CA PHE A 292 11.00 47.95 -4.22
C PHE A 292 10.80 48.26 -2.72
N VAL A 293 10.19 47.36 -1.95
CA VAL A 293 9.94 47.54 -0.53
C VAL A 293 11.16 47.09 0.29
N LYS A 294 11.99 48.05 0.74
CA LYS A 294 13.26 47.81 1.47
C LYS A 294 13.21 46.72 2.57
N ARG A 295 12.11 46.64 3.35
CA ARG A 295 11.93 45.63 4.43
C ARG A 295 11.58 44.21 3.96
N LEU A 296 11.11 44.05 2.71
CA LEU A 296 10.71 42.77 2.12
C LEU A 296 11.78 42.18 1.18
N ARG A 297 12.73 43.00 0.73
CA ARG A 297 13.78 42.63 -0.23
C ARG A 297 14.41 41.23 -0.05
N PRO A 298 14.82 40.78 1.16
CA PRO A 298 15.41 39.44 1.30
C PRO A 298 14.43 38.29 1.03
N PHE A 299 13.16 38.47 1.39
CA PHE A 299 12.08 37.52 1.12
C PHE A 299 11.70 37.53 -0.35
N ALA A 300 11.67 38.71 -0.98
CA ALA A 300 11.45 38.87 -2.41
C ALA A 300 12.59 38.24 -3.25
N VAL A 301 13.86 38.37 -2.86
CA VAL A 301 14.95 37.65 -3.55
C VAL A 301 14.89 36.14 -3.31
N GLY A 302 14.44 35.68 -2.14
CA GLY A 302 14.16 34.26 -1.91
C GLY A 302 13.09 33.73 -2.86
N LEU A 303 11.99 34.49 -3.03
CA LEU A 303 10.97 34.20 -4.04
C LEU A 303 11.52 34.23 -5.46
N VAL A 304 12.41 35.18 -5.83
CA VAL A 304 13.07 35.17 -7.15
C VAL A 304 13.86 33.87 -7.37
N ILE A 305 14.60 33.37 -6.36
CA ILE A 305 15.36 32.11 -6.48
C ILE A 305 14.42 30.91 -6.66
N LEU A 306 13.35 30.82 -5.86
CA LEU A 306 12.36 29.74 -5.98
C LEU A 306 11.60 29.79 -7.32
N ILE A 307 11.16 30.97 -7.75
CA ILE A 307 10.48 31.16 -9.05
C ILE A 307 11.44 30.87 -10.21
N ALA A 308 12.70 31.31 -10.15
CA ALA A 308 13.70 30.96 -11.16
C ALA A 308 13.97 29.45 -11.22
N THR A 309 13.87 28.75 -10.09
CA THR A 309 13.96 27.27 -10.04
C THR A 309 12.74 26.61 -10.70
N ILE A 310 11.52 27.15 -10.50
CA ILE A 310 10.32 26.70 -11.21
C ILE A 310 10.46 26.94 -12.73
N LEU A 311 11.06 28.05 -13.15
CA LEU A 311 11.25 28.36 -14.58
C LEU A 311 12.38 27.54 -15.24
N ARG A 312 13.48 27.26 -14.53
CA ARG A 312 14.64 26.48 -15.02
C ARG A 312 14.24 25.15 -15.70
N PRO A 313 14.75 24.80 -16.89
CA PRO A 313 14.55 23.47 -17.48
C PRO A 313 15.05 22.32 -16.57
N GLY A 314 14.29 21.21 -16.52
CA GLY A 314 14.59 20.04 -15.67
C GLY A 314 13.40 19.54 -14.87
N TYR A 315 13.63 18.57 -13.99
CA TYR A 315 12.62 18.03 -13.07
C TYR A 315 12.11 19.10 -12.08
N LEU A 316 10.81 19.09 -11.79
CA LEU A 316 10.13 19.98 -10.85
C LEU A 316 9.29 19.14 -9.87
N PRO A 317 9.61 19.10 -8.57
CA PRO A 317 8.79 18.39 -7.59
C PRO A 317 7.41 19.03 -7.43
N VAL A 318 6.34 18.22 -7.48
CA VAL A 318 4.96 18.67 -7.23
C VAL A 318 4.78 19.47 -5.92
N PRO A 319 5.42 19.13 -4.78
CA PRO A 319 5.30 19.93 -3.56
C PRO A 319 6.19 21.18 -3.51
N PHE A 320 7.06 21.45 -4.50
CA PHE A 320 8.05 22.54 -4.42
C PHE A 320 7.43 23.92 -4.13
N ILE A 321 6.23 24.16 -4.69
CA ILE A 321 5.48 25.41 -4.50
C ILE A 321 5.05 25.67 -3.05
N VAL A 322 4.97 24.64 -2.18
CA VAL A 322 4.63 24.79 -0.75
C VAL A 322 5.50 25.84 -0.05
N SER A 323 6.80 25.86 -0.37
CA SER A 323 7.77 26.84 0.15
C SER A 323 7.51 28.28 -0.32
N VAL A 324 6.94 28.43 -1.52
CA VAL A 324 6.60 29.71 -2.16
C VAL A 324 5.34 30.33 -1.55
N LEU A 325 4.30 29.53 -1.27
CA LEU A 325 2.97 30.02 -0.86
C LEU A 325 3.00 31.00 0.35
N PRO A 326 3.59 30.69 1.52
CA PRO A 326 3.58 31.59 2.66
C PRO A 326 4.51 32.81 2.46
N LEU A 327 5.57 32.67 1.65
CA LEU A 327 6.45 33.80 1.31
C LEU A 327 5.76 34.77 0.35
N THR A 328 5.05 34.28 -0.67
CA THR A 328 4.23 35.09 -1.57
C THR A 328 3.13 35.79 -0.79
N ALA A 329 2.42 35.10 0.11
CA ALA A 329 1.40 35.70 0.98
C ALA A 329 1.96 36.82 1.90
N LEU A 330 3.15 36.60 2.48
CA LEU A 330 3.87 37.60 3.27
C LEU A 330 4.22 38.85 2.46
N VAL A 331 4.78 38.66 1.26
CA VAL A 331 5.19 39.77 0.39
C VAL A 331 3.96 40.51 -0.16
N ALA A 332 2.91 39.80 -0.58
CA ALA A 332 1.66 40.38 -1.09
C ALA A 332 1.00 41.34 -0.08
N ALA A 333 0.80 40.88 1.15
CA ALA A 333 0.24 41.74 2.19
C ALA A 333 1.21 42.86 2.62
N GLY A 334 2.52 42.59 2.54
CA GLY A 334 3.56 43.57 2.84
C GLY A 334 3.70 44.71 1.82
N THR A 335 3.51 44.42 0.53
CA THR A 335 3.51 45.39 -0.59
C THR A 335 2.16 46.10 -0.66
N GLY A 336 1.05 45.36 -0.59
CA GLY A 336 -0.30 45.91 -0.51
C GLY A 336 -0.46 46.89 0.66
N GLU A 337 0.19 46.64 1.80
CA GLU A 337 0.28 47.61 2.88
C GLU A 337 1.01 48.89 2.48
N VAL A 338 2.17 48.79 1.83
CA VAL A 338 2.94 49.97 1.42
C VAL A 338 2.14 50.80 0.42
N VAL A 339 1.45 50.16 -0.54
CA VAL A 339 0.53 50.81 -1.48
C VAL A 339 -0.62 51.48 -0.73
N LEU A 340 -1.35 50.77 0.14
CA LEU A 340 -2.48 51.35 0.88
C LEU A 340 -2.06 52.49 1.83
N ARG A 341 -0.87 52.42 2.45
CA ARG A 341 -0.29 53.56 3.21
C ARG A 341 0.02 54.74 2.27
N HIS A 342 0.57 54.50 1.08
CA HIS A 342 0.83 55.56 0.09
C HIS A 342 -0.45 56.15 -0.52
N LEU A 343 -1.56 55.39 -0.61
CA LEU A 343 -2.88 55.88 -1.03
C LEU A 343 -3.64 56.61 0.10
N ARG A 344 -3.42 56.27 1.38
CA ARG A 344 -4.13 56.87 2.53
C ARG A 344 -3.46 58.11 3.16
N ARG A 345 -2.28 58.55 2.72
CA ARG A 345 -1.69 59.83 3.17
C ARG A 345 -2.65 61.03 2.94
N PRO A 346 -2.65 62.05 3.83
CA PRO A 346 -3.55 63.21 3.74
C PRO A 346 -3.29 64.09 2.51
N ALA A 347 -4.25 64.97 2.19
CA ALA A 347 -4.30 65.69 0.91
C ALA A 347 -3.22 66.77 0.72
N ALA A 348 -2.75 67.42 1.80
CA ALA A 348 -1.80 68.54 1.76
C ALA A 348 -0.38 68.20 1.28
N ALA A 349 -0.10 66.95 0.89
CA ALA A 349 1.22 66.45 0.53
C ALA A 349 1.22 65.61 -0.77
N ARG A 350 0.40 65.97 -1.77
CA ARG A 350 0.39 65.32 -3.10
C ARG A 350 0.09 66.28 -4.26
N SER A 351 0.62 65.94 -5.43
CA SER A 351 0.14 66.46 -6.71
C SER A 351 -1.25 65.94 -7.08
N ILE A 352 -1.96 66.68 -7.94
CA ILE A 352 -3.34 66.41 -8.35
C ILE A 352 -3.47 65.04 -9.06
N MET A 353 -2.46 64.65 -9.85
CA MET A 353 -2.43 63.38 -10.60
C MET A 353 -2.54 62.15 -9.67
N LEU A 354 -1.77 62.12 -8.59
CA LEU A 354 -1.80 61.02 -7.60
C LEU A 354 -3.12 60.98 -6.80
N ARG A 355 -3.90 62.06 -6.77
CA ARG A 355 -5.24 62.08 -6.18
C ARG A 355 -6.27 61.43 -7.11
N ARG A 356 -6.17 61.64 -8.44
CA ARG A 356 -7.04 60.98 -9.43
C ARG A 356 -6.83 59.46 -9.46
N LEU A 357 -5.58 58.99 -9.35
CA LEU A 357 -5.24 57.55 -9.38
C LEU A 357 -5.72 56.75 -8.15
N ARG A 358 -6.17 57.38 -7.06
CA ARG A 358 -6.54 56.68 -5.82
C ARG A 358 -7.79 55.79 -5.96
N ILE A 359 -8.82 56.26 -6.66
CA ILE A 359 -10.06 55.50 -6.86
C ILE A 359 -9.83 54.27 -7.74
N PRO A 360 -9.26 54.37 -8.96
CA PRO A 360 -9.00 53.20 -9.80
C PRO A 360 -8.02 52.22 -9.13
N ALA A 361 -6.99 52.68 -8.41
CA ALA A 361 -6.09 51.77 -7.70
C ALA A 361 -6.78 50.96 -6.58
N LEU A 362 -7.82 51.52 -5.94
CA LEU A 362 -8.66 50.78 -4.98
C LEU A 362 -9.65 49.86 -5.69
N ALA A 363 -10.28 50.31 -6.79
CA ALA A 363 -11.21 49.52 -7.58
C ALA A 363 -10.52 48.28 -8.19
N VAL A 364 -9.34 48.44 -8.80
CA VAL A 364 -8.51 47.33 -9.31
C VAL A 364 -8.09 46.39 -8.17
N GLY A 365 -7.71 46.92 -7.01
CA GLY A 365 -7.39 46.12 -5.83
C GLY A 365 -8.56 45.24 -5.35
N THR A 366 -9.78 45.80 -5.30
CA THR A 366 -10.99 45.04 -5.00
C THR A 366 -11.31 44.03 -6.11
N LEU A 367 -11.23 44.44 -7.38
CA LEU A 367 -11.52 43.58 -8.53
C LEU A 367 -10.61 42.35 -8.59
N VAL A 368 -9.31 42.50 -8.35
CA VAL A 368 -8.36 41.37 -8.29
C VAL A 368 -8.71 40.41 -7.14
N VAL A 369 -9.12 40.92 -5.97
CA VAL A 369 -9.58 40.07 -4.86
C VAL A 369 -10.90 39.38 -5.18
N SER A 370 -11.87 40.07 -5.79
CA SER A 370 -13.13 39.47 -6.23
C SER A 370 -12.92 38.39 -7.28
N ILE A 371 -12.06 38.62 -8.28
CA ILE A 371 -11.70 37.61 -9.29
C ILE A 371 -11.04 36.40 -8.63
N ALA A 372 -10.05 36.61 -7.75
CA ALA A 372 -9.39 35.50 -7.05
C ALA A 372 -10.37 34.65 -6.23
N VAL A 373 -11.28 35.30 -5.48
CA VAL A 373 -12.33 34.59 -4.72
C VAL A 373 -13.29 33.83 -5.64
N SER A 374 -13.79 34.45 -6.71
CA SER A 374 -14.68 33.79 -7.67
C SER A 374 -14.02 32.59 -8.37
N LEU A 375 -12.71 32.66 -8.65
CA LEU A 375 -11.94 31.54 -9.22
C LEU A 375 -11.68 30.41 -8.21
N TRP A 376 -11.71 30.70 -6.90
CA TRP A 376 -11.54 29.69 -5.85
C TRP A 376 -12.84 28.93 -5.52
N LEU A 377 -14.02 29.54 -5.72
CA LEU A 377 -15.32 28.95 -5.36
C LEU A 377 -15.55 27.53 -5.94
N PRO A 378 -15.28 27.24 -7.23
CA PRO A 378 -15.43 25.89 -7.78
C PRO A 378 -14.49 24.89 -7.11
N THR A 379 -13.22 25.25 -6.89
CA THR A 379 -12.23 24.39 -6.25
C THR A 379 -12.58 24.07 -4.80
N TYR A 380 -13.24 25.00 -4.09
CA TYR A 380 -13.73 24.77 -2.73
C TYR A 380 -14.73 23.61 -2.65
N HIS A 381 -15.70 23.54 -3.57
CA HIS A 381 -16.64 22.42 -3.61
C HIS A 381 -15.94 21.09 -3.90
N GLY A 382 -14.95 21.08 -4.80
CA GLY A 382 -14.07 19.92 -4.98
C GLY A 382 -13.40 19.50 -3.66
N LEU A 383 -12.58 20.37 -3.08
CA LEU A 383 -11.75 20.03 -1.92
C LEU A 383 -12.52 19.71 -0.63
N LEU A 384 -13.74 20.21 -0.47
CA LEU A 384 -14.55 20.07 0.75
C LEU A 384 -15.66 19.01 0.64
N ASP A 385 -16.24 18.80 -0.55
CA ASP A 385 -17.42 17.94 -0.71
C ASP A 385 -17.12 16.61 -1.44
N SER A 386 -16.07 16.54 -2.27
CA SER A 386 -15.73 15.37 -3.11
C SER A 386 -15.27 14.13 -2.30
N ASP A 387 -15.25 12.97 -2.96
CA ASP A 387 -14.58 11.76 -2.45
C ASP A 387 -13.69 11.14 -3.55
N GLU A 388 -12.56 11.79 -3.79
CA GLU A 388 -11.54 11.38 -4.76
C GLU A 388 -10.83 10.07 -4.34
N ASP A 389 -10.70 9.82 -3.02
CA ASP A 389 -10.08 8.58 -2.49
C ASP A 389 -11.03 7.36 -2.52
N ALA A 390 -12.30 7.53 -2.91
CA ALA A 390 -13.31 6.46 -2.91
C ALA A 390 -12.90 5.22 -3.74
N SER A 391 -12.14 5.38 -4.82
CA SER A 391 -11.61 4.25 -5.60
C SER A 391 -10.41 3.58 -4.90
N MET A 392 -9.54 4.36 -4.26
CA MET A 392 -8.41 3.83 -3.46
C MET A 392 -8.91 3.01 -2.28
N ARG A 393 -9.88 3.52 -1.50
CA ARG A 393 -10.43 2.80 -0.34
C ARG A 393 -11.14 1.50 -0.74
N ARG A 394 -11.93 1.52 -1.82
CA ARG A 394 -12.60 0.30 -2.33
C ARG A 394 -11.62 -0.72 -2.88
N ALA A 395 -10.63 -0.31 -3.67
CA ALA A 395 -9.57 -1.21 -4.15
C ALA A 395 -8.79 -1.84 -2.99
N GLN A 396 -8.43 -1.04 -1.97
CA GLN A 396 -7.75 -1.53 -0.77
C GLN A 396 -8.59 -2.58 -0.03
N HIS A 397 -9.85 -2.26 0.28
CA HIS A 397 -10.76 -3.15 1.00
C HIS A 397 -10.98 -4.46 0.23
N TRP A 398 -11.15 -4.38 -1.09
CA TRP A 398 -11.28 -5.55 -1.95
C TRP A 398 -10.02 -6.42 -1.95
N ILE A 399 -8.81 -5.83 -1.96
CA ILE A 399 -7.55 -6.58 -1.84
C ILE A 399 -7.44 -7.27 -0.48
N GLU A 400 -7.83 -6.60 0.59
CA GLU A 400 -7.81 -7.13 1.96
C GLU A 400 -8.79 -8.30 2.15
N GLU A 401 -9.92 -8.33 1.43
CA GLU A 401 -10.89 -9.44 1.44
C GLU A 401 -10.54 -10.59 0.47
N ASN A 402 -10.08 -10.29 -0.75
CA ASN A 402 -10.10 -11.23 -1.87
C ASN A 402 -8.73 -11.75 -2.32
N VAL A 403 -7.63 -11.12 -1.89
CA VAL A 403 -6.26 -11.52 -2.30
C VAL A 403 -5.57 -12.30 -1.17
N PRO A 404 -5.25 -13.60 -1.35
CA PRO A 404 -4.49 -14.39 -0.38
C PRO A 404 -3.21 -13.69 0.11
N LYS A 405 -2.91 -13.75 1.43
CA LYS A 405 -1.76 -13.06 2.04
C LYS A 405 -0.38 -13.59 1.61
N ALA A 406 -0.34 -14.78 1.03
CA ALA A 406 0.85 -15.37 0.43
C ALA A 406 1.19 -14.82 -0.97
N ASP A 407 0.23 -14.21 -1.67
CA ASP A 407 0.44 -13.64 -3.01
C ASP A 407 1.35 -12.42 -2.97
N ARG A 408 2.16 -12.23 -4.02
CA ARG A 408 2.95 -11.00 -4.20
C ARG A 408 2.22 -10.00 -5.10
N LEU A 409 2.06 -8.77 -4.59
CA LEU A 409 1.46 -7.65 -5.32
C LEU A 409 2.52 -6.60 -5.69
N ILE A 410 2.38 -6.03 -6.88
CA ILE A 410 2.95 -4.73 -7.26
C ILE A 410 1.90 -3.65 -6.97
N ILE A 411 2.27 -2.58 -6.25
CA ILE A 411 1.34 -1.54 -5.79
C ILE A 411 1.90 -0.12 -5.90
N ASP A 412 1.00 0.86 -5.82
CA ASP A 412 1.28 2.25 -5.45
C ASP A 412 1.61 2.34 -3.94
N GLY A 413 2.56 3.19 -3.55
CA GLY A 413 3.02 3.35 -2.17
C GLY A 413 1.90 3.67 -1.18
N ALA A 414 0.81 4.30 -1.62
CA ALA A 414 -0.36 4.64 -0.80
C ALA A 414 -1.01 3.44 -0.06
N PHE A 415 -0.93 2.22 -0.62
CA PHE A 415 -1.50 1.02 0.01
C PHE A 415 -0.55 0.30 0.98
N TRP A 416 0.76 0.52 0.86
CA TRP A 416 1.77 -0.42 1.37
C TRP A 416 1.68 -0.65 2.87
N MET A 417 1.61 0.45 3.63
CA MET A 417 1.65 0.39 5.09
C MET A 417 0.39 -0.28 5.65
N ASP A 418 -0.78 -0.05 5.05
CA ASP A 418 -2.01 -0.66 5.53
C ASP A 418 -2.09 -2.16 5.16
N LEU A 419 -1.67 -2.55 3.95
CA LEU A 419 -1.60 -3.96 3.55
C LEU A 419 -0.61 -4.79 4.38
N VAL A 420 0.57 -4.24 4.69
CA VAL A 420 1.53 -4.89 5.61
C VAL A 420 0.95 -4.99 7.02
N ARG A 421 0.20 -3.98 7.48
CA ARG A 421 -0.44 -3.96 8.81
C ARG A 421 -1.67 -4.86 8.92
N ASN A 422 -2.35 -5.18 7.81
CA ASN A 422 -3.33 -6.26 7.73
C ASN A 422 -2.65 -7.65 7.94
N GLY A 423 -1.31 -7.73 7.92
CA GLY A 423 -0.54 -8.94 8.22
C GLY A 423 -0.04 -9.67 6.98
N ARG A 424 0.22 -8.93 5.89
CA ARG A 424 0.93 -9.42 4.70
C ARG A 424 2.44 -9.20 4.87
N ASP A 425 3.28 -10.13 4.41
CA ASP A 425 4.73 -9.97 4.49
C ASP A 425 5.23 -8.79 3.63
N ARG A 426 6.28 -8.08 4.08
CA ARG A 426 6.85 -6.94 3.33
C ARG A 426 7.45 -7.30 1.98
N ARG A 427 7.80 -8.58 1.75
CA ARG A 427 8.27 -9.13 0.47
C ARG A 427 7.13 -9.50 -0.48
N ASN A 428 5.89 -9.48 0.02
CA ASN A 428 4.66 -9.74 -0.73
C ASN A 428 3.92 -8.46 -1.11
N VAL A 429 4.45 -7.29 -0.71
CA VAL A 429 3.91 -5.96 -1.02
C VAL A 429 5.04 -5.11 -1.56
N VAL A 430 5.13 -4.99 -2.89
CA VAL A 430 6.24 -4.32 -3.58
C VAL A 430 5.74 -3.04 -4.24
N TRP A 431 6.48 -1.94 -4.08
CA TRP A 431 6.15 -0.70 -4.80
C TRP A 431 6.54 -0.80 -6.27
N ALA A 432 5.65 -0.35 -7.16
CA ALA A 432 5.84 -0.34 -8.61
C ALA A 432 7.20 0.25 -9.04
N TYR A 433 7.57 1.42 -8.52
CA TYR A 433 8.87 2.05 -8.82
C TYR A 433 10.08 1.21 -8.36
N LYS A 434 9.93 0.43 -7.28
CA LYS A 434 11.02 -0.34 -6.66
C LYS A 434 11.25 -1.70 -7.30
N VAL A 435 10.28 -2.24 -8.05
CA VAL A 435 10.42 -3.48 -8.83
C VAL A 435 11.63 -3.41 -9.76
N ASP A 436 11.76 -2.32 -10.52
CA ASP A 436 12.79 -2.15 -11.55
C ASP A 436 14.04 -1.37 -11.07
N THR A 437 14.00 -0.76 -9.88
CA THR A 437 15.09 0.12 -9.39
C THR A 437 15.84 -0.38 -8.17
N ASP A 438 15.33 -1.36 -7.41
CA ASP A 438 15.95 -1.82 -6.17
C ASP A 438 16.45 -3.26 -6.24
N LYS A 439 17.77 -3.43 -6.18
CA LYS A 439 18.43 -4.74 -6.25
C LYS A 439 17.98 -5.70 -5.13
N GLN A 440 17.54 -5.18 -3.99
CA GLN A 440 16.99 -6.01 -2.91
C GLN A 440 15.64 -6.63 -3.32
N VAL A 441 14.79 -5.84 -3.98
CA VAL A 441 13.47 -6.26 -4.47
C VAL A 441 13.60 -7.21 -5.66
N GLN A 442 14.50 -6.91 -6.60
CA GLN A 442 14.83 -7.79 -7.71
C GLN A 442 15.36 -9.15 -7.21
N GLY A 443 16.17 -9.15 -6.14
CA GLY A 443 16.62 -10.37 -5.46
C GLY A 443 15.51 -11.19 -4.76
N TRP A 444 14.28 -10.69 -4.68
CA TRP A 444 13.12 -11.46 -4.21
C TRP A 444 12.30 -12.07 -5.35
N ALA A 445 12.55 -11.67 -6.60
CA ALA A 445 11.81 -12.04 -7.81
C ALA A 445 12.77 -12.45 -8.96
N PRO A 446 13.54 -13.55 -8.80
CA PRO A 446 14.52 -13.99 -9.80
C PRO A 446 13.95 -14.32 -11.19
N HIS A 447 12.65 -14.64 -11.30
CA HIS A 447 11.95 -14.88 -12.58
C HIS A 447 11.25 -13.61 -13.12
N GLY A 448 11.58 -12.42 -12.59
CA GLY A 448 11.00 -11.16 -13.01
C GLY A 448 9.49 -11.10 -12.74
N TRP A 449 8.70 -10.84 -13.78
CA TRP A 449 7.26 -10.59 -13.64
C TRP A 449 6.47 -11.84 -13.22
N ALA A 450 6.95 -13.04 -13.54
CA ALA A 450 6.30 -14.31 -13.20
C ALA A 450 6.29 -14.61 -11.68
N ASP A 451 7.18 -13.98 -10.91
CA ASP A 451 7.20 -14.07 -9.44
C ASP A 451 6.21 -13.10 -8.74
N TYR A 452 5.35 -12.44 -9.51
CA TYR A 452 4.25 -11.59 -9.04
C TYR A 452 2.90 -12.19 -9.46
N ASP A 453 1.85 -11.95 -8.66
CA ASP A 453 0.51 -12.47 -8.92
C ASP A 453 -0.53 -11.37 -9.22
N TRP A 454 -0.25 -10.11 -8.84
CA TRP A 454 -1.16 -8.97 -9.01
C TRP A 454 -0.41 -7.64 -9.25
N VAL A 455 -1.07 -6.70 -9.94
CA VAL A 455 -0.64 -5.31 -10.09
C VAL A 455 -1.81 -4.36 -9.80
N VAL A 456 -1.63 -3.38 -8.91
CA VAL A 456 -2.66 -2.39 -8.59
C VAL A 456 -2.41 -1.10 -9.38
N SER A 457 -3.03 -1.02 -10.57
CA SER A 457 -2.93 0.09 -11.52
C SER A 457 -3.64 1.34 -11.00
N THR A 458 -2.86 2.31 -10.51
CA THR A 458 -3.32 3.65 -10.10
C THR A 458 -3.01 4.69 -11.18
N ALA A 459 -3.59 5.90 -11.06
CA ALA A 459 -3.22 7.01 -11.96
C ALA A 459 -1.73 7.37 -11.84
N SER A 460 -1.18 7.40 -10.62
CA SER A 460 0.25 7.66 -10.37
C SER A 460 1.14 6.55 -10.91
N LEU A 461 0.76 5.28 -10.78
CA LEU A 461 1.48 4.15 -11.37
C LEU A 461 1.48 4.27 -12.90
N ARG A 462 0.30 4.43 -13.53
CA ARG A 462 0.16 4.56 -14.99
C ARG A 462 0.96 5.73 -15.58
N ALA A 463 1.10 6.82 -14.84
CA ALA A 463 1.89 7.99 -15.25
C ALA A 463 3.42 7.79 -15.15
N ASN A 464 3.90 6.72 -14.51
CA ASN A 464 5.33 6.46 -14.26
C ASN A 464 5.79 5.05 -14.69
N VAL A 465 5.04 4.36 -15.56
CA VAL A 465 5.46 3.05 -16.11
C VAL A 465 6.71 3.25 -17.00
N PRO A 466 7.80 2.50 -16.80
CA PRO A 466 8.98 2.57 -17.65
C PRO A 466 8.70 1.91 -19.02
N PRO A 467 9.43 2.28 -20.10
CA PRO A 467 9.23 1.71 -21.42
C PRO A 467 9.63 0.23 -21.52
N THR A 468 10.45 -0.25 -20.60
CA THR A 468 10.90 -1.64 -20.45
C THR A 468 11.10 -1.95 -18.96
N GLY A 469 10.96 -3.22 -18.57
CA GLY A 469 11.12 -3.66 -17.19
C GLY A 469 9.99 -4.57 -16.69
N VAL A 470 10.20 -5.13 -15.52
CA VAL A 470 9.30 -6.09 -14.86
C VAL A 470 7.92 -5.47 -14.59
N LEU A 471 7.83 -4.18 -14.29
CA LEU A 471 6.54 -3.50 -14.10
C LEU A 471 5.68 -3.52 -15.37
N VAL A 472 6.26 -3.18 -16.53
CA VAL A 472 5.51 -3.14 -17.80
C VAL A 472 5.22 -4.55 -18.33
N GLU A 473 6.13 -5.49 -18.13
CA GLU A 473 5.90 -6.91 -18.45
C GLU A 473 4.79 -7.53 -17.59
N ALA A 474 4.75 -7.24 -16.29
CA ALA A 474 3.69 -7.69 -15.38
C ALA A 474 2.32 -7.10 -15.76
N ILE A 475 2.26 -5.85 -16.25
CA ILE A 475 1.03 -5.26 -16.76
C ILE A 475 0.62 -5.90 -18.09
N ALA A 476 1.55 -6.12 -19.01
CA ALA A 476 1.28 -6.72 -20.32
C ALA A 476 0.75 -8.16 -20.22
N HIS A 477 1.24 -8.94 -19.25
CA HIS A 477 0.77 -10.30 -18.95
C HIS A 477 -0.31 -10.29 -17.85
N SER A 478 -1.24 -9.34 -17.86
CA SER A 478 -2.31 -9.27 -16.86
C SER A 478 -3.70 -8.96 -17.39
N HIS A 479 -4.70 -9.39 -16.63
CA HIS A 479 -6.12 -9.15 -16.89
C HIS A 479 -6.77 -8.43 -15.70
N PRO A 480 -7.68 -7.46 -15.92
CA PRO A 480 -8.37 -6.80 -14.81
C PRO A 480 -9.29 -7.80 -14.10
N ALA A 481 -9.27 -7.79 -12.76
CA ALA A 481 -10.17 -8.61 -11.94
C ALA A 481 -11.21 -7.75 -11.20
N VAL A 482 -10.87 -6.50 -10.88
CA VAL A 482 -11.83 -5.50 -10.40
C VAL A 482 -11.40 -4.10 -10.85
N THR A 483 -12.37 -3.25 -11.20
CA THR A 483 -12.14 -1.83 -11.57
C THR A 483 -12.98 -0.91 -10.70
N PHE A 484 -12.38 0.17 -10.19
CA PHE A 484 -13.07 1.19 -9.39
C PHE A 484 -12.84 2.59 -9.96
N GLY A 485 -13.92 3.31 -10.28
CA GLY A 485 -13.88 4.69 -10.76
C GLY A 485 -13.48 4.82 -12.23
N LEU A 486 -13.38 6.07 -12.71
CA LEU A 486 -13.22 6.39 -14.13
C LEU A 486 -12.15 7.46 -14.35
N GLY A 487 -11.48 7.42 -15.51
CA GLY A 487 -10.45 8.40 -15.89
C GLY A 487 -9.36 8.55 -14.83
N GLY A 488 -9.18 9.77 -14.31
CA GLY A 488 -8.17 10.10 -13.31
C GLY A 488 -8.35 9.41 -11.95
N THR A 489 -9.57 8.98 -11.59
CA THR A 489 -9.84 8.23 -10.35
C THR A 489 -9.99 6.72 -10.58
N ARG A 490 -9.64 6.22 -11.78
CA ARG A 490 -9.69 4.78 -12.11
C ARG A 490 -8.56 4.03 -11.40
N VAL A 491 -8.94 2.99 -10.66
CA VAL A 491 -8.04 2.03 -10.00
C VAL A 491 -8.41 0.64 -10.48
N GLU A 492 -7.46 -0.09 -11.06
CA GLU A 492 -7.68 -1.44 -11.58
C GLU A 492 -6.79 -2.41 -10.78
N VAL A 493 -7.36 -3.47 -10.22
CA VAL A 493 -6.55 -4.57 -9.67
C VAL A 493 -6.42 -5.62 -10.76
N LEU A 494 -5.23 -5.66 -11.36
CA LEU A 494 -4.85 -6.54 -12.44
C LEU A 494 -4.26 -7.82 -11.89
N ARG A 495 -4.54 -8.93 -12.56
CA ARG A 495 -4.12 -10.28 -12.20
C ARG A 495 -3.10 -10.79 -13.20
N VAL A 496 -1.90 -11.13 -12.73
CA VAL A 496 -0.78 -11.53 -13.59
C VAL A 496 -0.94 -13.01 -13.99
N ASP A 497 -0.96 -13.31 -15.29
CA ASP A 497 -0.95 -14.69 -15.79
C ASP A 497 0.46 -15.27 -15.81
N ASN A 498 0.96 -15.58 -14.62
CA ASN A 498 2.27 -16.22 -14.40
C ASN A 498 2.29 -17.73 -14.70
N GLY A 499 1.35 -18.23 -15.52
CA GLY A 499 1.30 -19.62 -16.00
C GLY A 499 0.89 -20.68 -14.97
N LYS A 500 0.71 -20.31 -13.69
CA LYS A 500 0.16 -21.22 -12.65
C LYS A 500 -1.29 -21.57 -13.04
N PRO A 501 -1.78 -22.82 -12.89
CA PRO A 501 -3.18 -23.14 -13.24
C PRO A 501 -4.22 -22.23 -12.58
N SER A 502 -3.90 -21.69 -11.39
CA SER A 502 -4.72 -20.73 -10.68
C SER A 502 -4.72 -19.31 -11.26
N SER A 503 -3.70 -18.84 -11.99
CA SER A 503 -3.52 -17.41 -12.36
C SER A 503 -4.58 -16.90 -13.33
N LYS A 504 -5.11 -17.78 -14.18
CA LYS A 504 -6.14 -17.49 -15.16
C LYS A 504 -7.44 -16.99 -14.50
N PRO A 505 -8.23 -16.13 -15.17
CA PRO A 505 -9.55 -15.72 -14.67
C PRO A 505 -10.45 -16.93 -14.40
N PRO A 506 -11.41 -16.85 -13.45
CA PRO A 506 -12.40 -17.89 -13.28
C PRO A 506 -13.20 -18.08 -14.58
N SER A 507 -13.36 -19.32 -15.01
CA SER A 507 -14.23 -19.64 -16.14
C SER A 507 -15.71 -19.52 -15.73
N PRO A 508 -16.57 -18.82 -16.49
CA PRO A 508 -18.01 -18.90 -16.29
C PRO A 508 -18.54 -20.28 -16.75
N ALA A 509 -19.73 -20.64 -16.26
CA ALA A 509 -20.49 -21.78 -16.76
C ALA A 509 -21.04 -21.53 -18.16
N ALA A 510 -21.24 -22.60 -18.92
CA ALA A 510 -22.00 -22.53 -20.17
C ALA A 510 -23.52 -22.36 -19.89
N PRO A 511 -24.21 -21.41 -20.58
CA PRO A 511 -25.65 -21.15 -20.41
C PRO A 511 -26.56 -22.38 -20.41
N ALA A 512 -26.21 -23.42 -21.17
CA ALA A 512 -27.00 -24.64 -21.27
C ALA A 512 -26.96 -25.51 -19.99
N PHE A 513 -25.92 -25.42 -19.16
CA PHE A 513 -25.94 -25.98 -17.79
C PHE A 513 -26.78 -25.09 -16.86
N GLY A 514 -26.71 -23.78 -17.05
CA GLY A 514 -27.53 -22.78 -16.35
C GLY A 514 -29.02 -23.04 -16.49
N GLY A 515 -29.50 -23.22 -17.73
CA GLY A 515 -30.91 -23.52 -18.01
C GLY A 515 -31.41 -24.83 -17.42
N GLN A 516 -30.57 -25.87 -17.38
CA GLN A 516 -30.89 -27.16 -16.75
C GLN A 516 -31.20 -27.00 -15.25
N LEU A 517 -30.33 -26.30 -14.52
CA LEU A 517 -30.53 -26.06 -13.09
C LEU A 517 -31.61 -25.01 -12.81
N ALA A 518 -31.72 -23.96 -13.63
CA ALA A 518 -32.78 -22.96 -13.50
C ALA A 518 -34.19 -23.57 -13.63
N ALA A 519 -34.39 -24.53 -14.53
CA ALA A 519 -35.65 -25.25 -14.64
C ALA A 519 -36.04 -26.02 -13.36
N ARG A 520 -35.06 -26.53 -12.61
CA ARG A 520 -35.25 -27.20 -11.31
C ARG A 520 -35.62 -26.22 -10.20
N LEU A 521 -35.05 -25.01 -10.22
CA LEU A 521 -35.21 -23.97 -9.19
C LEU A 521 -36.42 -23.04 -9.40
N ALA A 522 -37.06 -23.08 -10.57
CA ALA A 522 -38.11 -22.16 -10.99
C ALA A 522 -39.37 -22.11 -10.08
N GLY A 523 -39.61 -23.15 -9.28
CA GLY A 523 -40.76 -23.20 -8.37
C GLY A 523 -40.68 -22.32 -7.11
N GLY A 524 -39.55 -21.64 -6.86
CA GLY A 524 -39.39 -20.78 -5.68
C GLY A 524 -38.25 -19.75 -5.73
N THR A 525 -37.53 -19.65 -6.85
CA THR A 525 -36.42 -18.70 -7.08
C THR A 525 -36.88 -17.57 -8.00
N ASP A 526 -36.38 -16.35 -7.79
CA ASP A 526 -36.80 -15.16 -8.55
C ASP A 526 -36.43 -15.25 -10.05
N PRO A 527 -37.30 -14.83 -10.99
CA PRO A 527 -37.00 -14.80 -12.42
C PRO A 527 -35.70 -14.11 -12.83
N GLU A 528 -35.27 -13.04 -12.14
CA GLU A 528 -33.98 -12.38 -12.43
C GLU A 528 -32.80 -13.29 -12.06
N VAL A 529 -32.90 -14.04 -10.97
CA VAL A 529 -31.89 -15.01 -10.54
C VAL A 529 -31.85 -16.21 -11.48
N LEU A 530 -33.01 -16.66 -12.00
CA LEU A 530 -33.08 -17.71 -13.02
C LEU A 530 -32.45 -17.26 -14.35
N ALA A 531 -32.69 -16.00 -14.77
CA ALA A 531 -32.07 -15.41 -15.95
C ALA A 531 -30.55 -15.25 -15.78
N ALA A 532 -30.08 -14.88 -14.57
CA ALA A 532 -28.66 -14.82 -14.24
C ALA A 532 -28.00 -16.22 -14.32
N LEU A 533 -28.64 -17.26 -13.78
CA LEU A 533 -28.18 -18.66 -13.95
C LEU A 533 -28.10 -19.08 -15.42
N GLN A 534 -29.07 -18.66 -16.25
CA GLN A 534 -29.11 -18.94 -17.69
C GLN A 534 -28.11 -18.10 -18.52
N SER A 535 -27.43 -17.13 -17.91
CA SER A 535 -26.41 -16.31 -18.58
C SER A 535 -25.04 -16.98 -18.61
N ARG A 536 -24.06 -16.36 -19.29
CA ARG A 536 -22.64 -16.72 -19.20
C ARG A 536 -21.90 -15.93 -18.11
N MET A 537 -22.60 -15.49 -17.05
CA MET A 537 -22.03 -14.66 -15.98
C MET A 537 -21.79 -15.42 -14.67
N VAL A 538 -22.30 -16.63 -14.46
CA VAL A 538 -22.18 -17.35 -13.17
C VAL A 538 -20.93 -18.24 -13.15
N ASP A 539 -20.22 -18.26 -12.01
CA ASP A 539 -19.07 -19.14 -11.79
C ASP A 539 -19.48 -20.62 -11.81
N GLN A 540 -18.71 -21.46 -12.48
CA GLN A 540 -18.97 -22.90 -12.59
C GLN A 540 -19.21 -23.59 -11.24
N ARG A 541 -18.48 -23.19 -10.19
CA ARG A 541 -18.54 -23.79 -8.86
C ARG A 541 -19.83 -23.46 -8.14
N VAL A 542 -20.38 -22.26 -8.34
CA VAL A 542 -21.70 -21.87 -7.83
C VAL A 542 -22.74 -22.82 -8.41
N LEU A 543 -22.73 -23.03 -9.74
CA LEU A 543 -23.68 -23.90 -10.43
C LEU A 543 -23.56 -25.37 -9.98
N ALA A 544 -22.35 -25.93 -9.97
CA ALA A 544 -22.11 -27.31 -9.52
C ALA A 544 -22.53 -27.52 -8.04
N THR A 545 -22.24 -26.55 -7.17
CA THR A 545 -22.60 -26.63 -5.74
C THR A 545 -24.11 -26.52 -5.54
N LEU A 546 -24.78 -25.60 -6.25
CA LEU A 546 -26.25 -25.47 -6.23
C LEU A 546 -26.94 -26.76 -6.69
N ALA A 547 -26.41 -27.44 -7.72
CA ALA A 547 -26.94 -28.73 -8.15
C ALA A 547 -26.83 -29.81 -7.04
N VAL A 548 -25.69 -29.89 -6.35
CA VAL A 548 -25.50 -30.82 -5.22
C VAL A 548 -26.48 -30.53 -4.06
N ILE A 549 -26.69 -29.26 -3.71
CA ILE A 549 -27.66 -28.92 -2.65
C ILE A 549 -29.10 -29.22 -3.12
N ALA A 550 -29.47 -28.85 -4.35
CA ALA A 550 -30.81 -29.09 -4.93
C ALA A 550 -31.18 -30.58 -5.10
N ALA A 551 -30.18 -31.46 -5.13
CA ALA A 551 -30.35 -32.91 -5.14
C ALA A 551 -30.67 -33.50 -3.76
N THR A 552 -30.32 -32.79 -2.66
CA THR A 552 -30.59 -33.24 -1.28
C THR A 552 -31.81 -32.58 -0.65
N GLN A 553 -32.13 -31.34 -1.04
CA GLN A 553 -33.24 -30.58 -0.47
C GLN A 553 -33.75 -29.47 -1.43
N PRO A 554 -34.98 -28.94 -1.22
CA PRO A 554 -35.44 -27.75 -1.93
C PRO A 554 -34.52 -26.55 -1.64
N VAL A 555 -34.05 -25.89 -2.70
CA VAL A 555 -33.21 -24.68 -2.65
C VAL A 555 -33.98 -23.49 -3.18
N ARG A 556 -33.93 -22.39 -2.43
CA ARG A 556 -34.34 -21.05 -2.89
C ARG A 556 -33.09 -20.19 -2.98
N VAL A 557 -32.76 -19.71 -4.17
CA VAL A 557 -31.66 -18.75 -4.35
C VAL A 557 -32.28 -17.35 -4.27
N GLU A 558 -32.04 -16.65 -3.16
CA GLU A 558 -32.57 -15.29 -2.96
C GLU A 558 -31.85 -14.29 -3.85
N LYS A 559 -30.54 -14.49 -4.07
CA LYS A 559 -29.72 -13.55 -4.82
C LYS A 559 -28.47 -14.19 -5.42
N LEU A 560 -28.15 -13.81 -6.65
CA LEU A 560 -26.81 -13.87 -7.21
C LEU A 560 -26.22 -12.45 -7.16
N SER A 561 -25.21 -12.23 -6.32
CA SER A 561 -24.64 -10.90 -6.09
C SER A 561 -23.37 -10.71 -6.88
N SER A 562 -23.31 -9.68 -7.72
CA SER A 562 -22.01 -9.18 -8.16
C SER A 562 -21.30 -8.40 -7.04
N ILE A 563 -19.97 -8.37 -7.13
CA ILE A 563 -19.13 -7.51 -6.29
C ILE A 563 -18.83 -6.25 -7.11
N GLN A 564 -19.06 -5.07 -6.55
CA GLN A 564 -18.91 -3.81 -7.29
C GLN A 564 -17.53 -3.71 -7.94
N GLY A 565 -17.52 -3.52 -9.27
CA GLY A 565 -16.31 -3.40 -10.07
C GLY A 565 -15.78 -4.72 -10.64
N GLU A 566 -16.28 -5.90 -10.20
CA GLU A 566 -15.98 -7.19 -10.83
C GLU A 566 -16.80 -7.34 -12.13
N ASP A 567 -18.03 -6.80 -12.17
CA ASP A 567 -18.90 -6.72 -13.36
C ASP A 567 -18.19 -6.06 -14.56
N ASP A 568 -17.54 -4.91 -14.32
CA ASP A 568 -16.83 -4.12 -15.32
C ASP A 568 -15.62 -4.86 -15.95
N THR A 569 -15.25 -6.02 -15.40
CA THR A 569 -14.15 -6.87 -15.87
C THR A 569 -14.62 -8.19 -16.50
N GLY A 570 -15.91 -8.51 -16.44
CA GLY A 570 -16.44 -9.81 -16.86
C GLY A 570 -16.08 -10.97 -15.92
N THR A 571 -15.68 -10.68 -14.68
CA THR A 571 -15.41 -11.70 -13.65
C THR A 571 -16.72 -12.42 -13.28
N PRO A 572 -16.78 -13.77 -13.30
CA PRO A 572 -18.02 -14.48 -13.01
C PRO A 572 -18.56 -14.27 -11.60
N ILE A 573 -19.89 -14.17 -11.49
CA ILE A 573 -20.64 -14.06 -10.25
C ILE A 573 -20.35 -15.29 -9.38
N ARG A 574 -19.71 -15.01 -8.24
CA ARG A 574 -19.14 -15.97 -7.30
C ARG A 574 -19.65 -15.79 -5.86
N ASP A 575 -20.66 -14.93 -5.67
CA ASP A 575 -21.29 -14.61 -4.39
C ASP A 575 -22.80 -14.88 -4.52
N VAL A 576 -23.32 -15.80 -3.72
CA VAL A 576 -24.69 -16.32 -3.81
C VAL A 576 -25.34 -16.38 -2.43
N THR A 577 -26.60 -15.95 -2.35
CA THR A 577 -27.42 -16.01 -1.13
C THR A 577 -28.52 -17.05 -1.30
N LEU A 578 -28.54 -18.04 -0.40
CA LEU A 578 -29.61 -19.03 -0.29
C LEU A 578 -30.56 -18.64 0.83
N GLY A 579 -31.86 -18.91 0.65
CA GLY A 579 -32.88 -18.67 1.67
C GLY A 579 -33.56 -19.96 2.11
N GLY A 580 -33.97 -20.02 3.38
CA GLY A 580 -34.74 -21.14 3.90
C GLY A 580 -34.61 -21.37 5.41
N PRO A 581 -35.19 -22.47 5.92
CA PRO A 581 -35.14 -22.82 7.34
C PRO A 581 -33.70 -22.94 7.86
N ARG A 582 -33.45 -22.31 9.02
CA ARG A 582 -32.11 -22.19 9.62
C ARG A 582 -31.38 -23.53 9.81
N ASP A 583 -32.11 -24.57 10.21
CA ASP A 583 -31.61 -25.93 10.38
C ASP A 583 -30.98 -26.47 9.08
N ARG A 584 -31.67 -26.28 7.95
CA ARG A 584 -31.19 -26.68 6.61
C ARG A 584 -30.01 -25.86 6.14
N LEU A 585 -30.04 -24.54 6.40
CA LEU A 585 -28.94 -23.64 6.07
C LEU A 585 -27.68 -23.94 6.88
N GLN A 586 -27.81 -24.41 8.13
CA GLN A 586 -26.68 -24.85 8.94
C GLN A 586 -26.04 -26.15 8.40
N GLY A 587 -26.84 -27.13 7.95
CA GLY A 587 -26.31 -28.31 7.25
C GLY A 587 -25.56 -27.95 5.97
N VAL A 588 -26.09 -27.02 5.17
CA VAL A 588 -25.40 -26.50 3.97
C VAL A 588 -24.13 -25.74 4.33
N ALA A 589 -24.12 -24.94 5.39
CA ALA A 589 -22.90 -24.27 5.86
C ALA A 589 -21.81 -25.29 6.24
N ALA A 590 -22.16 -26.32 7.01
CA ALA A 590 -21.26 -27.38 7.43
C ALA A 590 -20.76 -28.25 6.25
N PHE A 591 -21.54 -28.38 5.17
CA PHE A 591 -21.10 -28.96 3.90
C PHE A 591 -20.05 -28.06 3.22
N LEU A 592 -20.35 -26.78 3.05
CA LEU A 592 -19.49 -25.81 2.35
C LEU A 592 -18.15 -25.60 3.05
N GLU A 593 -18.13 -25.55 4.39
CA GLU A 593 -16.90 -25.40 5.18
C GLU A 593 -15.97 -26.63 5.09
N ARG A 594 -16.47 -27.80 4.67
CA ARG A 594 -15.69 -29.03 4.45
C ARG A 594 -15.17 -29.17 3.02
N GLN A 595 -15.53 -28.28 2.10
CA GLN A 595 -15.11 -28.39 0.70
C GLN A 595 -13.63 -28.03 0.50
N VAL A 596 -13.00 -28.76 -0.43
CA VAL A 596 -11.56 -28.67 -0.71
C VAL A 596 -11.28 -28.44 -2.19
N GLY A 597 -10.01 -28.17 -2.53
CA GLY A 597 -9.58 -27.96 -3.90
C GLY A 597 -10.32 -26.76 -4.54
N PRO A 598 -10.87 -26.89 -5.78
CA PRO A 598 -11.55 -25.78 -6.44
C PRO A 598 -12.85 -25.36 -5.73
N PHE A 599 -13.52 -26.26 -5.00
CA PHE A 599 -14.79 -26.02 -4.31
C PHE A 599 -14.63 -25.35 -2.93
N THR A 600 -13.39 -25.15 -2.47
CA THR A 600 -13.11 -24.40 -1.23
C THR A 600 -13.75 -23.01 -1.27
N VAL A 601 -14.62 -22.69 -0.31
CA VAL A 601 -15.28 -21.37 -0.19
C VAL A 601 -14.37 -20.33 0.48
N GLN A 602 -14.53 -19.06 0.10
CA GLN A 602 -13.84 -17.90 0.68
C GLN A 602 -14.48 -17.49 2.01
N SER A 603 -15.82 -17.49 2.05
CA SER A 603 -16.61 -17.21 3.24
C SER A 603 -18.00 -17.82 3.16
N VAL A 604 -18.51 -18.27 4.29
CA VAL A 604 -19.92 -18.60 4.52
C VAL A 604 -20.40 -17.71 5.66
N ALA A 605 -21.56 -17.06 5.49
CA ALA A 605 -22.15 -16.18 6.49
C ALA A 605 -23.65 -16.45 6.61
N SER A 606 -24.09 -16.89 7.79
CA SER A 606 -25.50 -17.22 8.08
C SER A 606 -26.19 -16.10 8.85
N ASN A 607 -27.39 -15.73 8.40
CA ASN A 607 -28.35 -14.90 9.12
C ASN A 607 -29.41 -15.79 9.80
N THR A 608 -30.60 -15.29 10.16
CA THR A 608 -31.71 -16.14 10.64
C THR A 608 -32.24 -17.08 9.57
N ASP A 609 -32.48 -16.55 8.36
CA ASP A 609 -33.23 -17.23 7.28
C ASP A 609 -32.49 -17.20 5.92
N GLU A 610 -31.25 -16.70 5.93
CA GLU A 610 -30.38 -16.55 4.75
C GLU A 610 -28.97 -17.11 5.00
N LEU A 611 -28.33 -17.60 3.94
CA LEU A 611 -26.95 -18.07 3.92
C LEU A 611 -26.21 -17.47 2.71
N GLN A 612 -25.30 -16.53 2.96
CA GLN A 612 -24.42 -15.97 1.93
C GLN A 612 -23.16 -16.82 1.79
N ILE A 613 -22.79 -17.14 0.55
CA ILE A 613 -21.68 -18.02 0.19
C ILE A 613 -20.85 -17.30 -0.87
N ARG A 614 -19.55 -17.09 -0.60
CA ARG A 614 -18.60 -16.52 -1.58
C ARG A 614 -17.56 -17.56 -1.94
N PHE A 615 -17.40 -17.82 -3.24
CA PHE A 615 -16.29 -18.59 -3.79
C PHE A 615 -15.08 -17.68 -4.04
N PRO A 616 -13.85 -18.15 -3.78
CA PRO A 616 -12.65 -17.35 -4.00
C PRO A 616 -12.47 -17.04 -5.47
N LEU A 617 -11.94 -15.86 -5.78
CA LEU A 617 -11.58 -15.38 -7.11
C LEU A 617 -10.53 -16.23 -7.86
N ARG A 618 -10.09 -17.33 -7.23
CA ARG A 618 -9.10 -18.26 -7.73
C ARG A 618 -9.65 -19.68 -7.63
N ALA A 619 -9.72 -20.38 -8.75
CA ALA A 619 -9.87 -21.83 -8.82
C ALA A 619 -9.26 -22.33 -10.14
N ASN A 620 -9.04 -23.63 -10.22
CA ASN A 620 -8.89 -24.30 -11.49
C ASN A 620 -10.28 -24.39 -12.16
N ASP A 621 -10.32 -24.43 -13.50
CA ASP A 621 -11.53 -24.79 -14.25
C ASP A 621 -12.03 -26.17 -13.79
N ILE A 622 -13.33 -26.33 -13.57
CA ILE A 622 -13.93 -27.61 -13.15
C ILE A 622 -14.60 -28.36 -14.31
N GLY A 623 -14.50 -27.85 -15.54
CA GLY A 623 -14.95 -28.51 -16.77
C GLY A 623 -16.31 -28.06 -17.31
N LEU A 624 -16.97 -27.09 -16.67
CA LEU A 624 -18.31 -26.59 -17.05
C LEU A 624 -18.30 -25.42 -18.05
N GLY A 625 -17.14 -25.11 -18.64
CA GLY A 625 -16.95 -24.00 -19.59
C GLY A 625 -17.28 -24.35 -21.05
N ALA A 626 -17.42 -25.64 -21.37
CA ALA A 626 -17.84 -26.15 -22.68
C ALA A 626 -19.36 -26.36 -22.74
N ASN A 627 -19.93 -26.50 -23.95
CA ASN A 627 -21.34 -26.89 -24.09
C ASN A 627 -21.55 -28.36 -23.65
N PRO A 628 -22.75 -28.72 -23.14
CA PRO A 628 -23.10 -30.11 -22.85
C PRO A 628 -23.01 -31.00 -24.11
N PRO A 629 -22.73 -32.30 -23.96
CA PRO A 629 -22.75 -33.25 -25.07
C PRO A 629 -24.16 -33.41 -25.63
N SER A 630 -24.27 -33.75 -26.91
CA SER A 630 -25.55 -34.11 -27.52
C SER A 630 -26.12 -35.36 -26.84
N LEU A 631 -27.38 -35.29 -26.38
CA LEU A 631 -28.05 -36.37 -25.66
C LEU A 631 -28.64 -37.46 -26.59
N HIS A 632 -28.19 -37.53 -27.85
CA HIS A 632 -28.68 -38.50 -28.83
C HIS A 632 -27.80 -39.76 -28.83
N GLY A 633 -28.31 -40.84 -28.26
CA GLY A 633 -27.68 -42.16 -28.25
C GLY A 633 -28.18 -43.04 -27.11
N GLY A 634 -27.51 -44.18 -26.89
CA GLY A 634 -27.77 -45.06 -25.75
C GLY A 634 -27.19 -44.52 -24.42
N PRO A 635 -27.46 -45.21 -23.29
CA PRO A 635 -26.82 -44.88 -22.01
C PRO A 635 -25.29 -44.97 -22.11
N ALA A 636 -24.62 -44.23 -21.23
CA ALA A 636 -23.20 -44.42 -20.95
C ALA A 636 -23.02 -45.55 -19.92
N ALA A 637 -21.80 -46.08 -19.81
CA ALA A 637 -21.42 -46.98 -18.73
C ALA A 637 -20.27 -46.39 -17.92
N LEU A 638 -20.30 -46.54 -16.59
CA LEU A 638 -19.29 -46.02 -15.68
C LEU A 638 -18.88 -47.09 -14.67
N ARG A 639 -17.57 -47.33 -14.52
CA ARG A 639 -16.99 -48.04 -13.37
C ARG A 639 -16.01 -47.13 -12.62
N VAL A 640 -15.76 -47.42 -11.35
CA VAL A 640 -14.81 -46.68 -10.51
C VAL A 640 -13.64 -47.56 -10.13
N ALA A 641 -12.42 -47.01 -10.18
CA ALA A 641 -11.20 -47.66 -9.71
C ALA A 641 -10.58 -46.83 -8.59
N ASP A 642 -10.63 -47.32 -7.35
CA ASP A 642 -9.96 -46.64 -6.22
C ASP A 642 -8.48 -47.04 -6.16
N LEU A 643 -7.65 -46.14 -6.67
CA LEU A 643 -6.21 -46.30 -6.84
C LEU A 643 -5.44 -45.38 -5.87
N ARG A 644 -6.10 -44.91 -4.80
CA ARG A 644 -5.49 -44.13 -3.71
C ARG A 644 -4.48 -44.97 -2.93
N ARG A 645 -3.50 -44.28 -2.34
CA ARG A 645 -2.47 -44.88 -1.47
C ARG A 645 -3.03 -45.26 -0.09
N SER A 646 -3.91 -44.41 0.43
CA SER A 646 -4.76 -44.71 1.59
C SER A 646 -6.16 -44.96 1.06
N ARG A 647 -6.57 -46.23 1.06
CA ARG A 647 -7.93 -46.64 0.66
C ARG A 647 -8.78 -46.73 1.93
N GLN A 648 -9.89 -46.03 1.93
CA GLN A 648 -10.99 -46.21 2.86
C GLN A 648 -12.24 -46.30 1.99
N ALA A 649 -13.11 -47.27 2.26
CA ALA A 649 -14.36 -47.39 1.53
C ALA A 649 -15.17 -46.07 1.64
N GLU A 650 -15.48 -45.48 0.50
CA GLU A 650 -16.27 -44.25 0.36
C GLU A 650 -17.42 -44.51 -0.60
N GLN A 651 -18.49 -43.75 -0.48
CA GLN A 651 -19.62 -43.81 -1.40
C GLN A 651 -19.56 -42.63 -2.37
N LEU A 652 -19.40 -42.93 -3.66
CA LEU A 652 -19.51 -41.96 -4.74
C LEU A 652 -20.99 -41.73 -5.04
N ASN A 653 -21.49 -40.56 -4.67
CA ASN A 653 -22.80 -40.06 -5.04
C ASN A 653 -22.68 -39.23 -6.32
N LEU A 654 -23.56 -39.50 -7.29
CA LEU A 654 -23.54 -38.87 -8.61
C LEU A 654 -24.77 -37.99 -8.79
N VAL A 655 -24.56 -36.68 -8.85
CA VAL A 655 -25.61 -35.67 -8.99
C VAL A 655 -25.57 -35.08 -10.39
N ARG A 656 -26.67 -35.15 -11.15
CA ARG A 656 -26.77 -34.46 -12.46
C ARG A 656 -26.70 -32.96 -12.25
N ILE A 657 -26.12 -32.26 -13.23
CA ILE A 657 -25.96 -30.79 -13.19
C ILE A 657 -27.31 -30.02 -13.17
N ASP A 658 -28.43 -30.69 -13.44
CA ASP A 658 -29.80 -30.18 -13.26
C ASP A 658 -30.32 -30.25 -11.81
N GLY A 659 -29.54 -30.79 -10.86
CA GLY A 659 -29.94 -30.98 -9.47
C GLY A 659 -30.74 -32.27 -9.21
N THR A 660 -30.63 -33.27 -10.08
CA THR A 660 -31.20 -34.62 -9.87
C THR A 660 -30.15 -35.56 -9.27
N ALA A 661 -30.43 -36.16 -8.12
CA ALA A 661 -29.64 -37.28 -7.61
C ALA A 661 -29.82 -38.51 -8.52
N ALA A 662 -28.75 -38.99 -9.17
CA ALA A 662 -28.84 -40.06 -10.16
C ALA A 662 -28.65 -41.46 -9.57
N GLY A 663 -27.93 -41.55 -8.45
CA GLY A 663 -27.61 -42.79 -7.75
C GLY A 663 -26.27 -42.69 -7.02
N SER A 664 -25.83 -43.82 -6.49
CA SER A 664 -24.54 -43.97 -5.83
C SER A 664 -23.80 -45.23 -6.29
N LEU A 665 -22.53 -45.34 -5.88
CA LEU A 665 -21.68 -46.52 -6.01
C LEU A 665 -20.69 -46.54 -4.83
N ALA A 666 -20.41 -47.72 -4.26
CA ALA A 666 -19.35 -47.87 -3.26
C ALA A 666 -17.96 -48.04 -3.93
N THR A 667 -16.91 -47.46 -3.35
CA THR A 667 -15.52 -47.87 -3.65
C THR A 667 -15.14 -49.11 -2.83
N SER A 668 -14.17 -49.88 -3.35
CA SER A 668 -13.58 -51.02 -2.62
C SER A 668 -12.29 -50.61 -1.91
N GLU A 669 -11.95 -51.33 -0.84
CA GLU A 669 -10.63 -51.24 -0.21
C GLU A 669 -9.57 -52.08 -0.98
N ASP A 670 -10.03 -53.04 -1.80
CA ASP A 670 -9.21 -53.69 -2.80
C ASP A 670 -8.99 -52.79 -4.02
N ALA A 671 -7.81 -52.89 -4.65
CA ALA A 671 -7.49 -52.16 -5.89
C ALA A 671 -8.24 -52.66 -7.14
N ASN A 672 -9.27 -53.50 -6.98
CA ASN A 672 -10.10 -53.96 -8.08
C ASN A 672 -11.13 -52.87 -8.45
N PRO A 673 -11.25 -52.48 -9.72
CA PRO A 673 -12.36 -51.63 -10.15
C PRO A 673 -13.73 -52.27 -9.90
N SER A 674 -14.76 -51.46 -9.75
CA SER A 674 -16.15 -51.93 -9.76
C SER A 674 -16.53 -52.55 -11.10
N ASP A 675 -17.64 -53.29 -11.15
CA ASP A 675 -18.33 -53.52 -12.42
C ASP A 675 -18.81 -52.19 -13.01
N TYR A 676 -19.13 -52.20 -14.29
CA TYR A 676 -19.81 -51.09 -14.94
C TYR A 676 -21.26 -50.94 -14.45
N ARG A 677 -21.66 -49.68 -14.21
CA ARG A 677 -23.06 -49.27 -14.02
C ARG A 677 -23.55 -48.44 -15.20
N SER A 678 -24.79 -48.67 -15.62
CA SER A 678 -25.48 -47.96 -16.69
C SER A 678 -26.00 -46.61 -16.18
N MET A 679 -25.75 -45.56 -16.95
CA MET A 679 -26.12 -44.18 -16.63
C MET A 679 -26.64 -43.44 -17.86
N PRO A 680 -27.57 -42.47 -17.70
CA PRO A 680 -27.86 -41.52 -18.76
C PRO A 680 -26.60 -40.75 -19.21
N ALA A 681 -26.57 -40.32 -20.46
CA ALA A 681 -25.57 -39.37 -20.92
C ALA A 681 -25.79 -37.99 -20.29
N GLY A 682 -24.72 -37.23 -20.07
CA GLY A 682 -24.79 -35.88 -19.50
C GLY A 682 -23.64 -35.56 -18.54
N THR A 683 -23.80 -34.46 -17.81
CA THR A 683 -22.78 -33.92 -16.90
C THR A 683 -23.19 -34.10 -15.45
N TYR A 684 -22.27 -34.62 -14.64
CA TYR A 684 -22.47 -35.05 -13.27
C TYR A 684 -21.43 -34.45 -12.33
N VAL A 685 -21.88 -33.95 -11.19
CA VAL A 685 -21.03 -33.59 -10.05
C VAL A 685 -20.81 -34.86 -9.22
N VAL A 686 -19.54 -35.21 -8.99
CA VAL A 686 -19.13 -36.38 -8.21
C VAL A 686 -18.87 -35.94 -6.78
N VAL A 687 -19.54 -36.59 -5.82
CA VAL A 687 -19.43 -36.28 -4.38
C VAL A 687 -19.05 -37.56 -3.63
N THR A 688 -17.91 -37.59 -2.94
CA THR A 688 -17.61 -38.66 -1.98
C THR A 688 -18.30 -38.37 -0.66
N SER A 689 -18.83 -39.41 -0.02
CA SER A 689 -19.18 -39.41 1.40
C SER A 689 -18.63 -40.68 2.05
N ARG A 690 -18.62 -40.73 3.38
CA ARG A 690 -18.41 -41.98 4.12
C ARG A 690 -19.56 -42.97 3.87
N PRO A 691 -19.38 -44.28 4.14
CA PRO A 691 -20.43 -45.29 4.00
C PRO A 691 -21.62 -45.12 4.96
N ASP A 692 -21.46 -44.33 6.03
CA ASP A 692 -22.53 -43.94 6.96
C ASP A 692 -23.27 -42.65 6.52
N GLY A 693 -22.93 -42.10 5.35
CA GLY A 693 -23.46 -40.83 4.83
C GLY A 693 -22.75 -39.58 5.36
N GLY A 694 -21.78 -39.71 6.26
CA GLY A 694 -21.03 -38.59 6.81
C GLY A 694 -20.09 -37.89 5.81
N ASP A 695 -19.84 -36.60 6.03
CA ASP A 695 -18.83 -35.77 5.33
C ASP A 695 -18.86 -35.81 3.78
N PRO A 696 -19.94 -35.35 3.12
CA PRO A 696 -19.96 -35.14 1.68
C PRO A 696 -18.96 -34.07 1.18
N VAL A 697 -18.12 -34.44 0.21
CA VAL A 697 -17.12 -33.57 -0.44
C VAL A 697 -17.22 -33.67 -1.96
N ILE A 698 -17.30 -32.53 -2.65
CA ILE A 698 -17.29 -32.48 -4.12
C ILE A 698 -15.88 -32.74 -4.64
N CYS A 699 -15.73 -33.77 -5.47
CA CYS A 699 -14.45 -34.25 -5.99
C CYS A 699 -14.13 -33.62 -7.35
N GLN A 700 -15.09 -33.71 -8.28
CA GLN A 700 -14.91 -33.39 -9.70
C GLN A 700 -16.28 -33.20 -10.38
N VAL A 701 -16.31 -32.56 -11.54
CA VAL A 701 -17.43 -32.66 -12.48
C VAL A 701 -17.00 -33.50 -13.68
N ILE A 702 -17.77 -34.52 -14.01
CA ILE A 702 -17.53 -35.46 -15.11
C ILE A 702 -18.60 -35.32 -16.19
N THR A 703 -18.27 -35.62 -17.45
CA THR A 703 -19.23 -35.56 -18.57
C THR A 703 -19.18 -36.86 -19.36
N LEU A 704 -20.30 -37.59 -19.36
CA LEU A 704 -20.47 -38.88 -20.02
C LEU A 704 -21.16 -38.68 -21.38
N ARG A 705 -20.54 -39.17 -22.45
CA ARG A 705 -21.12 -39.17 -23.81
C ARG A 705 -22.06 -40.37 -24.00
N PRO A 706 -23.13 -40.27 -24.83
CA PRO A 706 -24.01 -41.40 -25.11
C PRO A 706 -23.26 -42.60 -25.69
N GLY A 707 -23.60 -43.81 -25.24
CA GLY A 707 -23.03 -45.07 -25.72
C GLY A 707 -21.55 -45.32 -25.38
N VAL A 708 -20.88 -44.42 -24.66
CA VAL A 708 -19.45 -44.57 -24.32
C VAL A 708 -19.30 -45.14 -22.91
N SER A 709 -18.38 -46.09 -22.75
CA SER A 709 -17.98 -46.65 -21.45
C SER A 709 -16.83 -45.85 -20.85
N TYR A 710 -16.74 -45.79 -19.52
CA TYR A 710 -15.76 -44.98 -18.81
C TYR A 710 -15.25 -45.65 -17.53
N THR A 711 -13.96 -45.46 -17.26
CA THR A 711 -13.33 -45.73 -15.96
C THR A 711 -13.05 -44.39 -15.27
N LEU A 712 -13.64 -44.17 -14.10
CA LEU A 712 -13.29 -43.08 -13.19
C LEU A 712 -12.24 -43.58 -12.19
N ALA A 713 -10.98 -43.26 -12.43
CA ALA A 713 -9.87 -43.63 -11.55
C ALA A 713 -9.63 -42.55 -10.48
N MET A 714 -9.46 -42.96 -9.24
CA MET A 714 -9.26 -42.09 -8.07
C MET A 714 -7.85 -42.28 -7.51
N PHE A 715 -7.03 -41.22 -7.47
CA PHE A 715 -5.63 -41.27 -7.04
C PHE A 715 -5.36 -40.31 -5.86
N SER A 716 -4.22 -40.50 -5.18
CA SER A 716 -3.71 -39.60 -4.13
C SER A 716 -2.75 -38.55 -4.70
N ALA A 717 -3.19 -37.29 -4.75
CA ALA A 717 -2.40 -36.16 -5.20
C ALA A 717 -1.30 -35.77 -4.18
N ALA A 718 -0.05 -36.00 -4.60
CA ALA A 718 1.17 -35.81 -3.81
C ALA A 718 1.16 -36.58 -2.47
N GLU A 719 2.15 -36.33 -1.62
CA GLU A 719 2.21 -36.86 -0.25
C GLU A 719 1.05 -36.38 0.64
N SER A 720 0.32 -35.35 0.19
CA SER A 720 -0.79 -34.72 0.92
C SER A 720 -2.08 -35.55 1.02
N GLY A 721 -2.15 -36.72 0.38
CA GLY A 721 -3.28 -37.65 0.47
C GLY A 721 -4.59 -37.19 -0.20
N ARG A 722 -4.64 -35.98 -0.78
CA ARG A 722 -5.84 -35.42 -1.44
C ARG A 722 -6.31 -36.30 -2.60
N LEU A 723 -7.62 -36.43 -2.76
CA LEU A 723 -8.20 -37.09 -3.93
C LEU A 723 -7.94 -36.29 -5.22
N ALA A 724 -7.49 -36.98 -6.27
CA ALA A 724 -7.53 -36.52 -7.66
C ALA A 724 -8.19 -37.61 -8.53
N ALA A 725 -9.33 -37.27 -9.13
CA ALA A 725 -10.07 -38.18 -10.00
C ALA A 725 -9.80 -37.91 -11.49
N GLN A 726 -9.78 -38.96 -12.30
CA GLN A 726 -9.55 -38.92 -13.75
C GLN A 726 -10.58 -39.80 -14.45
N LEU A 727 -11.35 -39.21 -15.38
CA LEU A 727 -12.31 -39.92 -16.21
C LEU A 727 -11.65 -40.33 -17.53
N ALA A 728 -11.38 -41.62 -17.70
CA ALA A 728 -10.86 -42.17 -18.96
C ALA A 728 -12.01 -42.82 -19.77
N PRO A 729 -12.15 -42.56 -21.08
CA PRO A 729 -13.05 -43.31 -21.93
C PRO A 729 -12.46 -44.70 -22.20
N ASP A 730 -13.31 -45.71 -22.17
CA ASP A 730 -12.95 -47.12 -22.31
C ASP A 730 -13.17 -47.62 -23.76
N ASP A 731 -13.74 -46.78 -24.62
CA ASP A 731 -13.92 -47.02 -26.06
C ASP A 731 -12.70 -46.49 -26.85
N PRO A 732 -11.97 -47.35 -27.61
CA PRO A 732 -10.82 -46.94 -28.42
C PRO A 732 -11.26 -46.13 -29.65
N ALA A 733 -10.49 -45.09 -29.99
CA ALA A 733 -10.85 -44.18 -31.10
C ALA A 733 -10.78 -44.83 -32.50
N GLU A 734 -10.05 -45.93 -32.65
CA GLU A 734 -9.88 -46.67 -33.90
C GLU A 734 -10.14 -48.17 -33.68
N ARG A 735 -10.72 -48.84 -34.68
CA ARG A 735 -11.02 -50.28 -34.65
C ARG A 735 -10.00 -51.04 -35.50
N SER A 736 -8.91 -51.48 -34.87
CA SER A 736 -7.93 -52.41 -35.46
C SER A 736 -8.36 -53.88 -35.22
N PRO A 737 -7.88 -54.86 -36.02
CA PRO A 737 -7.81 -56.26 -35.59
C PRO A 737 -6.89 -56.49 -34.36
N ASP A 738 -5.99 -55.57 -34.05
CA ASP A 738 -5.19 -55.56 -32.82
C ASP A 738 -6.08 -55.38 -31.58
N SER A 739 -5.60 -55.82 -30.42
CA SER A 739 -6.19 -55.47 -29.13
C SER A 739 -5.80 -54.02 -28.76
N PRO A 740 -6.75 -53.13 -28.45
CA PRO A 740 -6.44 -51.83 -27.88
C PRO A 740 -6.05 -51.99 -26.39
N VAL A 741 -4.77 -51.78 -26.07
CA VAL A 741 -4.22 -51.91 -24.71
C VAL A 741 -3.82 -50.54 -24.16
N ARG A 742 -4.18 -50.24 -22.91
CA ARG A 742 -3.72 -49.06 -22.16
C ARG A 742 -3.20 -49.46 -20.77
N MET A 743 -2.51 -48.56 -20.09
CA MET A 743 -2.02 -48.76 -18.72
C MET A 743 -2.66 -47.80 -17.72
N LEU A 744 -3.00 -48.30 -16.53
CA LEU A 744 -3.35 -47.50 -15.34
C LEU A 744 -2.26 -47.74 -14.27
N HIS A 745 -1.55 -46.68 -13.86
CA HIS A 745 -0.41 -46.79 -12.93
C HIS A 745 -0.80 -46.34 -11.52
N ALA A 746 -1.06 -47.33 -10.65
CA ALA A 746 -1.40 -47.16 -9.23
C ALA A 746 -0.29 -47.61 -8.26
N ALA A 747 0.73 -48.35 -8.72
CA ALA A 747 1.94 -48.60 -7.93
C ALA A 747 2.62 -47.28 -7.57
N SER A 748 3.00 -47.11 -6.30
CA SER A 748 3.50 -45.88 -5.71
C SER A 748 4.82 -46.06 -4.94
N ALA A 749 5.14 -47.28 -4.52
CA ALA A 749 6.36 -47.60 -3.78
C ALA A 749 7.60 -47.75 -4.69
N THR A 750 7.41 -47.97 -5.99
CA THR A 750 8.48 -48.37 -6.93
C THR A 750 9.09 -47.24 -7.75
N GLY A 751 8.71 -45.98 -7.50
CA GLY A 751 9.19 -44.83 -8.29
C GLY A 751 8.55 -44.79 -9.68
N SER A 752 9.32 -44.42 -10.71
CA SER A 752 8.88 -44.50 -12.11
C SER A 752 9.14 -45.88 -12.71
N VAL A 753 8.27 -46.29 -13.63
CA VAL A 753 8.18 -47.64 -14.17
C VAL A 753 8.38 -47.64 -15.69
N TYR A 754 9.13 -48.62 -16.17
CA TYR A 754 9.16 -49.06 -17.57
C TYR A 754 8.31 -50.32 -17.72
N LEU A 755 7.52 -50.42 -18.78
CA LEU A 755 6.70 -51.59 -19.10
C LEU A 755 6.84 -51.92 -20.58
N ALA A 756 7.24 -53.15 -20.87
CA ALA A 756 7.29 -53.70 -22.22
C ALA A 756 6.66 -55.09 -22.30
N LEU A 757 6.23 -55.48 -23.49
CA LEU A 757 5.74 -56.81 -23.82
C LEU A 757 6.81 -57.57 -24.61
N VAL A 758 7.01 -58.85 -24.28
CA VAL A 758 7.90 -59.78 -24.98
C VAL A 758 7.10 -61.00 -25.41
N ALA A 759 7.34 -61.53 -26.61
CA ALA A 759 6.75 -62.79 -27.07
C ALA A 759 7.80 -63.72 -27.70
N PRO A 760 7.60 -65.04 -27.73
CA PRO A 760 8.52 -65.97 -28.39
C PRO A 760 8.76 -65.60 -29.86
N GLY A 761 10.03 -65.41 -30.23
CA GLY A 761 10.44 -65.00 -31.58
C GLY A 761 10.46 -63.48 -31.83
N MET A 762 10.08 -62.66 -30.86
CA MET A 762 10.23 -61.19 -30.93
C MET A 762 11.70 -60.79 -30.76
N LEU A 763 12.23 -59.95 -31.66
CA LEU A 763 13.64 -59.49 -31.63
C LEU A 763 13.90 -58.33 -30.67
N GLU A 764 12.94 -57.41 -30.52
CA GLU A 764 13.04 -56.24 -29.63
C GLU A 764 11.73 -56.10 -28.81
N PRO A 765 11.78 -55.87 -27.48
CA PRO A 765 10.58 -55.73 -26.66
C PRO A 765 9.67 -54.57 -27.07
N MET A 766 8.37 -54.83 -27.19
CA MET A 766 7.36 -53.80 -27.46
C MET A 766 7.15 -52.94 -26.22
N THR A 767 7.78 -51.77 -26.16
CA THR A 767 7.62 -50.81 -25.05
C THR A 767 6.22 -50.21 -25.07
N LEU A 768 5.44 -50.39 -24.00
CA LEU A 768 4.13 -49.73 -23.83
C LEU A 768 4.28 -48.37 -23.16
N VAL A 769 5.12 -48.26 -22.11
CA VAL A 769 5.49 -46.99 -21.48
C VAL A 769 6.95 -46.99 -21.03
N ASN A 770 7.54 -45.80 -21.06
CA ASN A 770 8.88 -45.53 -20.55
C ASN A 770 8.81 -44.40 -19.51
N GLN A 771 9.32 -44.66 -18.30
CA GLN A 771 9.27 -43.75 -17.15
C GLN A 771 7.85 -43.25 -16.78
N ALA A 772 6.86 -44.13 -16.85
CA ALA A 772 5.54 -43.84 -16.30
C ALA A 772 5.62 -43.60 -14.78
N GLY A 773 4.73 -42.77 -14.23
CA GLY A 773 4.65 -42.50 -12.79
C GLY A 773 3.25 -42.73 -12.23
N TYR A 774 3.18 -42.88 -10.90
CA TYR A 774 1.92 -42.99 -10.15
C TYR A 774 0.90 -41.92 -10.56
N GLY A 775 -0.32 -42.33 -10.89
CA GLY A 775 -1.38 -41.45 -11.36
C GLY A 775 -1.50 -41.33 -12.89
N LEU A 776 -0.65 -42.02 -13.67
CA LEU A 776 -0.77 -42.06 -15.12
C LEU A 776 -1.92 -42.99 -15.56
N ILE A 777 -2.72 -42.51 -16.52
CA ILE A 777 -3.54 -43.34 -17.41
C ILE A 777 -3.07 -43.06 -18.84
N THR A 778 -2.80 -44.09 -19.64
CA THR A 778 -2.44 -43.90 -21.05
C THR A 778 -3.68 -43.87 -21.95
N GLY A 779 -3.54 -43.37 -23.17
CA GLY A 779 -4.43 -43.77 -24.26
C GLY A 779 -4.26 -45.24 -24.60
N TYR A 780 -5.18 -45.79 -25.40
CA TYR A 780 -5.02 -47.12 -25.99
C TYR A 780 -3.99 -47.10 -27.13
N ALA A 781 -3.16 -48.13 -27.19
CA ALA A 781 -2.29 -48.47 -28.32
C ALA A 781 -2.68 -49.84 -28.88
N GLY A 782 -2.50 -50.05 -30.18
CA GLY A 782 -2.73 -51.35 -30.82
C GLY A 782 -1.61 -52.34 -30.47
N VAL A 783 -1.97 -53.46 -29.83
CA VAL A 783 -1.10 -54.60 -29.55
C VAL A 783 -1.68 -55.83 -30.26
N PRO A 784 -0.92 -56.55 -31.10
CA PRO A 784 -1.45 -57.74 -31.78
C PRO A 784 -2.01 -58.77 -30.81
N ALA A 785 -3.05 -59.50 -31.21
CA ALA A 785 -3.67 -60.52 -30.36
C ALA A 785 -2.73 -61.71 -30.14
N GLY A 786 -2.58 -62.14 -28.89
CA GLY A 786 -1.64 -63.21 -28.52
C GLY A 786 -1.29 -63.22 -27.03
N GLN A 787 -0.39 -64.13 -26.65
CA GLN A 787 0.18 -64.22 -25.31
C GLN A 787 1.58 -63.59 -25.28
N TYR A 788 1.83 -62.79 -24.24
CA TYR A 788 3.06 -62.03 -24.02
C TYR A 788 3.52 -62.19 -22.56
N GLU A 789 4.82 -62.05 -22.33
CA GLU A 789 5.37 -61.76 -21.01
C GLU A 789 5.46 -60.24 -20.86
N ALA A 790 4.74 -59.68 -19.88
CA ALA A 790 4.84 -58.27 -19.52
C ALA A 790 6.02 -58.09 -18.56
N VAL A 791 7.05 -57.36 -19.01
CA VAL A 791 8.24 -57.02 -18.25
C VAL A 791 8.05 -55.64 -17.63
N VAL A 792 7.89 -55.61 -16.30
CA VAL A 792 7.82 -54.40 -15.49
C VAL A 792 9.19 -54.16 -14.88
N SER A 793 9.84 -53.04 -15.21
CA SER A 793 11.19 -52.72 -14.71
C SER A 793 11.17 -51.40 -13.93
N ALA A 794 11.56 -51.42 -12.65
CA ALA A 794 11.55 -50.26 -11.76
C ALA A 794 12.60 -50.40 -10.64
N ASN A 795 13.21 -49.29 -10.21
CA ASN A 795 14.27 -49.25 -9.18
C ASN A 795 15.41 -50.30 -9.37
N GLY A 796 15.74 -50.64 -10.62
CA GLY A 796 16.79 -51.61 -10.94
C GLY A 796 16.41 -53.09 -10.73
N ARG A 797 15.14 -53.39 -10.51
CA ARG A 797 14.57 -54.75 -10.48
C ARG A 797 13.58 -54.94 -11.63
N GLU A 798 13.40 -56.18 -12.06
CA GLU A 798 12.36 -56.58 -13.01
C GLU A 798 11.37 -57.55 -12.36
N TRP A 799 10.12 -57.46 -12.79
CA TRP A 799 9.04 -58.40 -12.51
C TRP A 799 8.41 -58.81 -13.85
N ARG A 800 8.00 -60.06 -13.96
CA ARG A 800 7.52 -60.66 -15.22
C ARG A 800 6.22 -61.39 -14.96
N GLU A 801 5.16 -60.97 -15.66
CA GLU A 801 3.82 -61.57 -15.53
C GLU A 801 3.27 -61.93 -16.93
N PRO A 802 2.66 -63.11 -17.11
CA PRO A 802 2.05 -63.48 -18.38
C PRO A 802 0.74 -62.71 -18.61
N VAL A 803 0.58 -62.14 -19.79
CA VAL A 803 -0.65 -61.44 -20.22
C VAL A 803 -1.13 -61.95 -21.58
N GLU A 804 -2.45 -61.96 -21.78
CA GLU A 804 -3.11 -62.37 -23.02
C GLU A 804 -3.98 -61.23 -23.53
N PHE A 805 -3.85 -60.93 -24.82
CA PHE A 805 -4.63 -59.89 -25.51
C PHE A 805 -5.49 -60.50 -26.61
N ARG A 806 -6.77 -60.13 -26.64
CA ARG A 806 -7.77 -60.65 -27.59
C ARG A 806 -8.03 -59.64 -28.69
N SER A 807 -8.13 -60.14 -29.93
CA SER A 807 -8.37 -59.34 -31.13
C SER A 807 -9.59 -58.42 -30.94
N GLY A 808 -9.38 -57.11 -31.05
CA GLY A 808 -10.41 -56.08 -30.89
C GLY A 808 -10.99 -55.88 -29.48
N GLU A 809 -10.62 -56.63 -28.43
CA GLU A 809 -11.13 -56.39 -27.07
C GLU A 809 -10.29 -55.32 -26.35
N PRO A 810 -10.88 -54.16 -25.97
CA PRO A 810 -10.17 -53.12 -25.21
C PRO A 810 -9.77 -53.63 -23.83
N THR A 811 -8.52 -53.35 -23.44
CA THR A 811 -7.88 -53.96 -22.27
C THR A 811 -7.06 -52.94 -21.48
N SER A 812 -7.21 -52.95 -20.15
CA SER A 812 -6.39 -52.14 -19.23
C SER A 812 -5.41 -52.99 -18.45
N LEU A 813 -4.12 -52.62 -18.52
CA LEU A 813 -3.07 -53.11 -17.65
C LEU A 813 -2.99 -52.22 -16.39
N LEU A 814 -3.59 -52.67 -15.29
CA LEU A 814 -3.54 -52.00 -14.00
C LEU A 814 -2.31 -52.46 -13.22
N LEU A 815 -1.36 -51.55 -12.95
CA LEU A 815 -0.18 -51.81 -12.13
C LEU A 815 -0.38 -51.26 -10.72
N THR A 816 -0.22 -52.07 -9.67
CA THR A 816 -0.51 -51.75 -8.26
C THR A 816 0.65 -52.11 -7.33
N ASP A 817 0.72 -51.52 -6.14
CA ASP A 817 1.68 -51.95 -5.11
C ASP A 817 1.27 -53.33 -4.52
N GLY A 818 2.23 -54.25 -4.41
CA GLY A 818 2.10 -55.55 -3.75
C GLY A 818 3.28 -55.86 -2.81
N PRO A 819 3.28 -57.01 -2.10
CA PRO A 819 4.25 -57.32 -1.05
C PRO A 819 5.68 -57.50 -1.57
N ASP A 820 5.86 -58.15 -2.72
CA ASP A 820 7.17 -58.49 -3.30
C ASP A 820 7.64 -57.55 -4.43
N GLY A 821 6.80 -56.56 -4.76
CA GLY A 821 6.98 -55.63 -5.87
C GLY A 821 5.66 -55.08 -6.42
N PRO A 822 5.68 -54.43 -7.59
CA PRO A 822 4.47 -53.98 -8.26
C PRO A 822 3.79 -55.17 -8.95
N VAL A 823 2.47 -55.28 -8.80
CA VAL A 823 1.64 -56.36 -9.36
C VAL A 823 0.82 -55.81 -10.53
N LEU A 824 0.89 -56.51 -11.66
CA LEU A 824 0.15 -56.20 -12.88
C LEU A 824 -1.17 -56.99 -12.91
N ARG A 825 -2.25 -56.36 -13.40
CA ARG A 825 -3.56 -57.01 -13.58
C ARG A 825 -4.17 -56.61 -14.91
N THR A 826 -4.59 -57.61 -15.68
CA THR A 826 -5.33 -57.41 -16.94
C THR A 826 -6.81 -57.24 -16.63
N LEU A 827 -7.37 -56.09 -17.00
CA LEU A 827 -8.79 -55.75 -16.88
C LEU A 827 -9.41 -55.72 -18.28
N ARG A 828 -10.60 -56.30 -18.42
CA ARG A 828 -11.42 -56.17 -19.63
C ARG A 828 -12.17 -54.84 -19.58
N ASP A 829 -12.13 -54.06 -20.65
CA ASP A 829 -12.72 -52.71 -20.70
C ASP A 829 -14.03 -52.69 -21.50
N VAL A 830 -14.78 -53.80 -21.41
CA VAL A 830 -16.06 -54.04 -22.09
C VAL A 830 -17.17 -54.18 -21.04
N PRO A 831 -18.29 -53.43 -21.15
CA PRO A 831 -19.37 -53.51 -20.17
C PRO A 831 -20.27 -54.74 -20.39
N GLU A 832 -20.21 -55.70 -19.47
CA GLU A 832 -21.10 -56.87 -19.48
C GLU A 832 -22.45 -56.54 -18.85
N ALA A 833 -23.44 -56.20 -19.69
CA ALA A 833 -24.84 -55.93 -19.31
C ALA A 833 -25.01 -55.05 -18.05
N PRO A 834 -24.46 -53.81 -18.03
CA PRO A 834 -24.24 -53.04 -16.81
C PRO A 834 -25.55 -52.69 -16.08
N ALA A 835 -25.61 -53.03 -14.79
CA ALA A 835 -26.74 -52.73 -13.91
C ALA A 835 -26.92 -51.22 -13.68
N ALA A 836 -28.09 -50.78 -13.22
CA ALA A 836 -28.29 -49.39 -12.80
C ALA A 836 -27.43 -49.03 -11.57
N LEU A 837 -27.21 -47.74 -11.32
CA LEU A 837 -26.62 -47.26 -10.07
C LEU A 837 -27.44 -47.70 -8.86
N ASP A 838 -26.77 -47.82 -7.71
CA ASP A 838 -27.42 -48.01 -6.43
C ASP A 838 -28.23 -46.75 -6.05
N PRO A 839 -29.25 -46.84 -5.16
CA PRO A 839 -30.03 -45.67 -4.76
C PRO A 839 -29.16 -44.51 -4.23
N PRO A 840 -29.56 -43.24 -4.41
CA PRO A 840 -28.82 -42.11 -3.84
C PRO A 840 -28.82 -42.15 -2.30
N THR A 841 -27.66 -41.94 -1.69
CA THR A 841 -27.50 -41.87 -0.22
C THR A 841 -27.04 -40.50 0.27
N LEU A 842 -26.74 -39.57 -0.64
CA LEU A 842 -26.24 -38.24 -0.32
C LEU A 842 -27.18 -37.48 0.62
N MET A 843 -26.69 -37.16 1.82
CA MET A 843 -27.34 -36.30 2.80
C MET A 843 -26.45 -35.10 3.13
N MET A 844 -27.05 -33.98 3.57
CA MET A 844 -26.28 -32.87 4.14
C MET A 844 -25.79 -33.22 5.55
N PRO A 845 -24.63 -32.70 6.01
CA PRO A 845 -24.13 -32.93 7.36
C PRO A 845 -25.13 -32.55 8.46
N ALA A 846 -25.16 -33.36 9.52
CA ALA A 846 -25.92 -33.05 10.72
C ALA A 846 -25.36 -31.82 11.47
N THR A 847 -26.24 -31.12 12.19
CA THR A 847 -25.97 -29.83 12.85
C THR A 847 -25.17 -29.98 14.16
N GLU A 848 -23.96 -30.52 14.09
CA GLU A 848 -23.02 -30.49 15.21
C GLU A 848 -22.30 -29.14 15.34
N SER A 849 -21.99 -28.73 16.57
CA SER A 849 -21.49 -27.40 16.91
C SER A 849 -19.99 -27.23 16.62
N VAL A 850 -19.66 -26.90 15.38
CA VAL A 850 -18.31 -26.41 15.01
C VAL A 850 -17.97 -25.16 15.85
N PRO A 851 -16.79 -25.07 16.49
CA PRO A 851 -16.42 -23.90 17.29
C PRO A 851 -16.41 -22.62 16.44
N GLY A 852 -17.24 -21.65 16.85
CA GLY A 852 -17.55 -20.47 16.05
C GLY A 852 -16.30 -19.66 15.63
N LYS A 853 -15.96 -19.74 14.35
CA LYS A 853 -14.95 -18.87 13.72
C LYS A 853 -15.47 -17.43 13.81
N THR A 854 -14.73 -16.56 14.48
CA THR A 854 -15.23 -15.25 14.93
C THR A 854 -15.89 -14.45 13.82
N ALA A 855 -17.17 -14.11 13.99
CA ALA A 855 -17.89 -13.20 13.11
C ALA A 855 -17.10 -11.89 12.94
N ALA A 856 -16.92 -11.46 11.70
CA ALA A 856 -16.20 -10.23 11.41
C ALA A 856 -16.91 -9.05 12.07
N LYS A 857 -16.18 -8.31 12.90
CA LYS A 857 -16.72 -7.15 13.62
C LYS A 857 -17.17 -6.10 12.61
N PRO A 858 -18.43 -5.61 12.64
CA PRO A 858 -18.88 -4.60 11.69
C PRO A 858 -18.02 -3.34 11.80
N PRO A 859 -17.71 -2.66 10.68
CA PRO A 859 -16.83 -1.50 10.67
C PRO A 859 -17.39 -0.39 11.57
N ALA A 860 -16.53 0.17 12.43
CA ALA A 860 -16.95 1.17 13.40
C ALA A 860 -17.30 2.48 12.70
N GLY A 861 -18.57 2.90 12.77
CA GLY A 861 -19.12 4.05 12.05
C GLY A 861 -18.28 5.33 12.17
N GLU A 862 -17.62 5.69 11.07
CA GLU A 862 -16.49 6.63 11.04
C GLU A 862 -16.87 8.05 11.52
N GLY A 863 -18.07 8.52 11.18
CA GLY A 863 -18.51 9.91 11.34
C GLY A 863 -18.63 10.46 12.77
N SER A 864 -18.34 9.66 13.80
CA SER A 864 -18.36 10.07 15.22
C SER A 864 -16.97 10.43 15.78
N ASN A 865 -15.91 9.74 15.34
CA ASN A 865 -14.56 9.93 15.86
C ASN A 865 -13.84 11.14 15.23
N GLU A 866 -13.98 11.36 13.91
CA GLU A 866 -13.38 12.51 13.22
C GLU A 866 -13.72 13.84 13.91
N LYS A 867 -15.00 14.06 14.24
CA LYS A 867 -15.47 15.30 14.88
C LYS A 867 -14.85 15.52 16.27
N ARG A 868 -14.61 14.45 17.03
CA ARG A 868 -13.92 14.54 18.34
C ARG A 868 -12.42 14.82 18.16
N ILE A 869 -11.78 14.11 17.23
CA ILE A 869 -10.36 14.29 16.86
C ILE A 869 -10.09 15.74 16.44
N VAL A 870 -10.91 16.28 15.53
CA VAL A 870 -10.79 17.67 15.04
C VAL A 870 -10.89 18.70 16.16
N VAL A 871 -11.84 18.56 17.08
CA VAL A 871 -12.00 19.49 18.21
C VAL A 871 -10.79 19.44 19.15
N VAL A 872 -10.29 18.24 19.48
CA VAL A 872 -9.13 18.06 20.37
C VAL A 872 -7.84 18.59 19.73
N LEU A 873 -7.56 18.27 18.46
CA LEU A 873 -6.38 18.79 17.75
C LEU A 873 -6.41 20.31 17.63
N CYS A 874 -7.57 20.90 17.31
CA CYS A 874 -7.74 22.35 17.28
C CYS A 874 -7.41 22.97 18.65
N ALA A 875 -8.00 22.46 19.74
CA ALA A 875 -7.78 22.97 21.08
C ALA A 875 -6.30 22.90 21.51
N VAL A 876 -5.66 21.74 21.32
CA VAL A 876 -4.24 21.53 21.67
C VAL A 876 -3.32 22.41 20.82
N THR A 877 -3.56 22.51 19.51
CA THR A 877 -2.69 23.31 18.62
C THR A 877 -2.82 24.81 18.90
N ILE A 878 -4.03 25.29 19.20
CA ILE A 878 -4.27 26.68 19.64
C ILE A 878 -3.55 26.97 20.96
N MET A 879 -3.59 26.03 21.92
CA MET A 879 -2.88 26.15 23.20
C MET A 879 -1.35 26.20 23.01
N VAL A 880 -0.77 25.34 22.17
CA VAL A 880 0.66 25.33 21.86
C VAL A 880 1.09 26.60 21.13
N ALA A 881 0.33 27.05 20.14
CA ALA A 881 0.58 28.32 19.44
C ALA A 881 0.50 29.53 20.41
N ALA A 882 -0.46 29.53 21.34
CA ALA A 882 -0.57 30.54 22.39
C ALA A 882 0.63 30.54 23.35
N ALA A 883 1.14 29.37 23.75
CA ALA A 883 2.32 29.23 24.60
C ALA A 883 3.60 29.73 23.92
N LEU A 884 3.81 29.38 22.64
CA LEU A 884 4.93 29.88 21.83
C LEU A 884 4.86 31.41 21.68
N MET A 885 3.67 31.96 21.42
CA MET A 885 3.45 33.42 21.40
C MET A 885 3.69 34.10 22.75
N ALA A 886 3.33 33.46 23.86
CA ALA A 886 3.57 34.01 25.20
C ALA A 886 5.07 34.14 25.48
N ARG A 887 5.86 33.09 25.19
CA ARG A 887 7.33 33.11 25.29
C ARG A 887 8.01 34.08 24.31
N ALA A 888 7.36 34.40 23.19
CA ALA A 888 7.86 35.37 22.20
C ALA A 888 7.67 36.86 22.59
N ARG A 889 6.98 37.19 23.69
CA ARG A 889 6.76 38.59 24.09
C ARG A 889 8.05 39.25 24.61
N PRO A 890 8.37 40.48 24.19
CA PRO A 890 9.47 41.23 24.80
C PRO A 890 9.06 41.67 26.22
N THR A 891 9.68 41.06 27.22
CA THR A 891 9.58 41.51 28.63
C THR A 891 9.89 43.00 28.75
N ARG A 892 8.88 43.83 29.04
CA ARG A 892 9.10 45.22 29.47
C ARG A 892 9.83 45.18 30.82
N ARG A 893 10.88 45.97 30.99
CA ARG A 893 11.34 46.35 32.34
C ARG A 893 10.20 47.10 33.02
N PRO A 894 9.92 46.88 34.32
CA PRO A 894 9.09 47.81 35.08
C PRO A 894 9.82 49.16 35.15
N ALA A 895 9.09 50.25 34.93
CA ALA A 895 9.55 51.57 35.34
C ALA A 895 9.28 51.69 36.84
N GLY A 896 10.32 51.91 37.65
CA GLY A 896 10.16 52.14 39.09
C GLY A 896 9.54 53.50 39.34
N GLY A 897 8.28 53.52 39.79
CA GLY A 897 7.60 54.72 40.25
C GLY A 897 7.56 54.75 41.77
N GLY A 898 8.40 55.56 42.39
CA GLY A 898 8.26 55.93 43.80
C GLY A 898 7.11 56.92 43.99
N GLN A 899 6.47 56.90 45.16
CA GLN A 899 5.39 57.83 45.52
C GLN A 899 5.96 59.18 45.99
N VAL A 900 5.16 60.26 45.92
CA VAL A 900 4.76 61.07 47.10
C VAL A 900 3.68 62.12 46.74
N VAL A 901 2.65 62.16 47.59
CA VAL A 901 1.65 63.19 48.00
C VAL A 901 1.41 64.50 47.18
N ARG A 902 0.12 64.92 47.21
CA ARG A 902 -0.50 66.27 46.96
C ARG A 902 0.45 67.47 47.24
N ARG A 903 0.32 68.69 46.64
CA ARG A 903 -0.89 69.55 46.46
C ARG A 903 -0.53 70.83 45.65
N ALA A 904 -1.53 71.67 45.34
CA ALA A 904 -1.45 73.11 44.98
C ALA A 904 -1.10 73.54 43.52
N ARG A 905 -1.27 74.84 43.26
CA ARG A 905 -1.54 75.53 41.96
C ARG A 905 -0.30 76.27 41.37
N PRO A 906 -0.37 76.86 40.15
CA PRO A 906 0.82 77.17 39.33
C PRO A 906 1.26 78.65 39.31
N ALA A 907 2.46 78.89 38.75
CA ALA A 907 2.88 80.17 38.16
C ALA A 907 3.89 79.97 37.00
N ASP A 908 3.54 80.46 35.81
CA ASP A 908 4.30 81.29 34.86
C ASP A 908 5.83 81.19 34.58
N ASN A 909 6.11 81.36 33.28
CA ASN A 909 7.17 82.18 32.65
C ASN A 909 8.66 81.73 32.52
N ASN A 910 9.02 81.47 31.25
CA ASN A 910 10.03 82.21 30.45
C ASN A 910 11.55 81.83 30.40
N VAL A 911 11.98 81.55 29.16
CA VAL A 911 13.06 82.26 28.37
C VAL A 911 14.54 81.78 28.40
N ARG A 912 15.05 81.48 27.18
CA ARG A 912 16.45 81.50 26.60
C ARG A 912 17.58 80.70 27.31
N GLN A 913 18.31 79.76 26.67
CA GLN A 913 19.37 79.90 25.61
C GLN A 913 20.56 80.83 25.97
N PRO A 914 21.82 80.62 25.45
CA PRO A 914 22.48 79.40 24.90
C PRO A 914 24.03 79.29 25.16
N ARG A 915 24.74 78.37 24.44
CA ARG A 915 26.20 78.34 24.03
C ARG A 915 27.34 77.82 24.98
N THR A 916 27.87 76.63 24.63
CA THR A 916 29.27 76.26 24.20
C THR A 916 30.50 77.17 24.45
N PRO A 917 31.79 76.68 24.37
CA PRO A 917 32.42 75.32 24.44
C PRO A 917 33.79 75.28 25.23
N VAL A 918 34.67 74.25 25.08
CA VAL A 918 36.19 74.31 24.92
C VAL A 918 37.04 73.13 25.52
N ARG A 919 37.95 72.55 24.68
CA ARG A 919 39.26 71.82 24.88
C ARG A 919 39.49 70.63 25.87
N ALA A 920 40.61 69.92 25.61
CA ALA A 920 41.28 68.87 26.40
C ALA A 920 42.83 69.06 26.36
N PRO A 921 43.64 68.40 27.23
CA PRO A 921 44.87 67.70 26.78
C PRO A 921 45.29 66.42 27.61
N VAL A 922 46.50 65.87 27.35
CA VAL A 922 47.13 64.56 27.72
C VAL A 922 48.70 64.73 27.64
N PRO A 923 49.67 63.99 28.28
CA PRO A 923 49.76 62.59 28.83
C PRO A 923 50.24 62.56 30.34
N PRO A 924 51.37 61.99 30.92
CA PRO A 924 52.41 60.99 30.52
C PRO A 924 53.06 60.00 31.57
N ARG A 925 53.46 58.80 31.08
CA ARG A 925 54.73 58.01 31.34
C ARG A 925 55.04 57.17 32.63
N TRP A 926 55.91 56.16 32.37
CA TRP A 926 56.71 55.21 33.20
C TRP A 926 58.08 55.85 33.67
N PRO A 927 59.15 55.20 34.25
CA PRO A 927 59.50 53.74 34.39
C PRO A 927 60.31 53.27 35.67
N ARG A 928 60.65 51.96 35.78
CA ARG A 928 62.06 51.41 35.89
C ARG A 928 62.16 49.86 35.99
N ARG A 929 63.39 49.34 35.91
CA ARG A 929 63.91 47.93 35.88
C ARG A 929 65.25 47.89 36.70
N PRO A 930 66.00 46.77 36.95
CA PRO A 930 66.29 45.63 36.03
C PRO A 930 66.48 44.20 36.65
N ASN A 931 66.61 43.20 35.75
CA ASN A 931 67.51 42.00 35.68
C ASN A 931 67.81 41.09 36.93
N ASP A 932 68.15 39.79 36.82
CA ASP A 932 68.34 38.85 35.68
C ASP A 932 68.25 37.34 36.08
N VAL A 933 68.02 36.43 35.10
CA VAL A 933 68.49 35.00 34.99
C VAL A 933 68.14 33.99 36.15
N ALA A 934 67.71 32.71 35.99
CA ALA A 934 67.77 31.74 34.88
C ALA A 934 66.63 30.66 34.81
N ARG A 935 66.35 30.16 33.58
CA ARG A 935 66.09 28.75 33.15
C ARG A 935 65.48 27.69 34.13
N ARG A 936 64.21 27.24 33.91
CA ARG A 936 63.77 26.02 33.14
C ARG A 936 62.34 25.50 33.48
N ALA A 937 61.60 25.12 32.43
CA ALA A 937 60.51 24.13 32.27
C ALA A 937 59.44 23.80 33.36
N ALA A 938 58.17 23.83 32.89
CA ALA A 938 57.03 22.89 33.09
C ALA A 938 57.23 21.58 33.91
N THR A 939 56.24 20.96 34.58
CA THR A 939 54.76 21.12 34.78
C THR A 939 54.39 20.22 36.00
N GLY A 940 53.28 20.30 36.75
CA GLY A 940 51.90 20.78 36.56
C GLY A 940 50.98 20.05 37.59
N ALA A 941 49.66 19.94 37.32
CA ALA A 941 48.63 19.22 38.11
C ALA A 941 48.17 19.83 39.47
N ARG A 942 46.92 19.48 39.88
CA ARG A 942 46.20 19.96 41.08
C ARG A 942 45.86 18.80 42.04
N ARG A 943 45.53 19.10 43.30
CA ARG A 943 45.00 18.14 44.31
C ARG A 943 43.53 18.40 44.66
N HIS A 944 42.94 17.46 45.41
CA HIS A 944 41.51 17.37 45.77
C HIS A 944 40.95 18.50 46.67
N GLY A 945 39.61 18.58 46.68
CA GLY A 945 38.81 18.98 47.84
C GLY A 945 37.73 17.91 48.10
N GLY A 946 37.01 17.98 49.24
CA GLY A 946 35.97 17.00 49.62
C GLY A 946 35.15 17.46 50.83
N ALA A 947 34.37 16.54 51.43
CA ALA A 947 33.47 16.71 52.59
C ALA A 947 32.20 17.58 52.32
N MET A 948 31.04 17.39 52.98
CA MET A 948 30.57 16.35 53.94
C MET A 948 29.02 16.38 54.07
N VAL A 949 28.39 15.24 54.46
CA VAL A 949 27.13 15.12 55.28
C VAL A 949 25.82 15.72 54.69
N ARG A 950 24.60 15.14 54.75
CA ARG A 950 23.93 13.99 55.44
C ARG A 950 22.84 13.43 54.47
N GLY A 951 22.21 12.26 54.61
CA GLY A 951 22.32 11.17 55.59
C GLY A 951 20.97 10.84 56.27
N ALA A 952 20.21 9.85 55.77
CA ALA A 952 18.98 9.31 56.37
C ALA A 952 18.79 7.81 56.03
N GLN A 953 18.16 7.06 56.95
CA GLN A 953 17.79 5.63 56.84
C GLN A 953 16.36 5.48 56.26
N ALA A 954 15.80 4.29 56.02
CA ALA A 954 16.26 2.99 55.48
C ALA A 954 15.05 2.03 55.59
N LEU A 955 14.86 1.11 54.63
CA LEU A 955 14.17 -0.17 54.85
C LEU A 955 14.40 -1.11 53.65
N ASP A 956 14.16 -2.39 53.88
CA ASP A 956 14.52 -3.51 53.02
C ASP A 956 13.28 -4.09 52.32
N GLU A 957 13.48 -4.76 51.18
CA GLU A 957 13.02 -6.15 50.99
C GLU A 957 13.37 -6.68 49.59
N THR A 958 13.87 -7.92 49.55
CA THR A 958 14.26 -8.60 48.32
C THR A 958 13.21 -9.60 47.86
N VAL A 959 12.84 -9.59 46.57
CA VAL A 959 12.29 -10.77 45.89
C VAL A 959 13.12 -11.07 44.65
N ARG A 960 13.76 -12.25 44.64
CA ARG A 960 14.39 -12.83 43.45
C ARG A 960 13.35 -13.63 42.68
N LEU A 961 13.39 -13.57 41.34
CA LEU A 961 12.96 -14.67 40.49
C LEU A 961 13.95 -14.81 39.31
N ARG A 962 14.12 -16.04 38.81
CA ARG A 962 15.10 -16.37 37.78
C ARG A 962 14.65 -15.89 36.40
N MET A 963 15.61 -15.56 35.54
CA MET A 963 15.48 -15.80 34.10
C MET A 963 16.51 -16.87 33.73
N ASP A 964 16.04 -18.00 33.22
CA ASP A 964 16.91 -19.06 32.69
C ASP A 964 17.34 -18.71 31.26
N VAL A 965 18.59 -19.03 30.93
CA VAL A 965 19.20 -18.74 29.63
C VAL A 965 19.46 -20.04 28.89
N PRO A 966 18.81 -20.29 27.74
CA PRO A 966 19.17 -21.41 26.87
C PRO A 966 20.55 -21.17 26.22
N ASN A 967 21.42 -22.18 26.27
CA ASN A 967 22.77 -22.10 25.71
C ASN A 967 22.76 -21.95 24.18
N THR A 968 23.73 -21.18 23.66
CA THR A 968 24.06 -21.15 22.24
C THR A 968 24.91 -22.37 21.87
N ALA A 969 24.47 -23.15 20.87
CA ALA A 969 25.27 -24.20 20.25
C ALA A 969 26.03 -23.65 19.02
N PRO A 970 27.31 -24.02 18.80
CA PRO A 970 28.10 -23.49 17.70
C PRO A 970 27.87 -24.24 16.38
N LEU A 971 27.69 -23.49 15.28
CA LEU A 971 27.68 -24.05 13.92
C LEU A 971 29.10 -24.34 13.41
N PRO A 972 29.30 -25.38 12.58
CA PRO A 972 30.63 -25.82 12.17
C PRO A 972 31.28 -24.92 11.11
N ARG A 973 32.62 -24.85 11.15
CA ARG A 973 33.43 -24.18 10.12
C ARG A 973 33.54 -25.06 8.87
N ALA A 974 33.04 -24.59 7.73
CA ALA A 974 33.36 -25.18 6.44
C ALA A 974 34.82 -24.90 6.06
N SER A 975 35.60 -25.94 5.75
CA SER A 975 37.01 -25.84 5.39
C SER A 975 37.22 -25.69 3.88
N VAL A 976 37.94 -24.65 3.45
CA VAL A 976 38.33 -24.47 2.04
C VAL A 976 39.58 -25.32 1.72
N LYS A 977 39.54 -26.04 0.59
CA LYS A 977 40.71 -26.67 -0.06
C LYS A 977 40.68 -26.38 -1.58
N PRO A 978 41.81 -25.99 -2.21
CA PRO A 978 41.82 -25.61 -3.64
C PRO A 978 42.45 -26.66 -4.58
N SER A 979 41.73 -27.01 -5.66
CA SER A 979 42.21 -27.71 -6.88
C SER A 979 41.07 -27.81 -7.91
N GLY A 980 41.23 -27.79 -9.24
CA GLY A 980 42.45 -27.50 -10.02
C GLY A 980 42.41 -28.00 -11.49
N ARG A 981 42.02 -27.12 -12.44
CA ARG A 981 42.28 -27.15 -13.92
C ARG A 981 41.63 -28.22 -14.86
N ARG A 982 41.19 -27.69 -16.03
CA ARG A 982 41.12 -28.25 -17.43
C ARG A 982 39.91 -29.09 -17.88
N GLY A 983 39.66 -29.05 -19.21
CA GLY A 983 38.51 -29.59 -19.96
C GLY A 983 37.43 -28.52 -20.19
N SER A 984 37.14 -27.93 -21.37
CA SER A 984 37.50 -28.13 -22.80
C SER A 984 36.67 -29.11 -23.64
N THR A 985 35.39 -28.78 -23.83
CA THR A 985 34.69 -28.69 -25.14
C THR A 985 33.57 -27.67 -25.00
#